data_AF-A0A813TC77-F1
#
_entry.id   AF-A0A813TC77-F1
#
_cell.length_a   1.000
_cell.length_b   1.000
_cell.length_c   1.000
_cell.angle_alpha   90.00
_cell.angle_beta   90.00
_cell.angle_gamma   90.00
#
_symmetry.space_group_name_H-M   'P 1'
#
loop_
_entity.id
_entity.type
_entity.pdbx_description
1 polymer ?
#
loop_
_entity_poly.entity_id
_entity_poly.type
_entity_poly.pdbx_seq_one_letter_code
_entity_poly.pdbx_strand_id
1 'polypeptide(L)'
;MNMIHKKQYFILYVCFFLIHSYLSLCIPSSKQCGCSHIKPIFSESKIVGGYTARNHSWPWIVSLRRSKANELSTNPGSLFCGGTLINNKYVLTAAHCFNNVRLSQLSNYFVAIGVLYNNDTNPIRFKIKSVILHNQFNQETYENDIALLELTNNVDFNDSNIGFICLPQNNIITYPYEPMNGTAIGWGRLQEDGLSSYTLQQVELPIISYTNEYCRNVVYDNIIQFCAGFIQGGKDTCQGDSGGPLMIYDSTNDTWNIAGITSYGYGCAVAQYPGVYTRVSITTCNQTKEISNMDADEFRQRGKEMIDFIADYLTNIRTRRVFPNVKPGYMRPMIDEEAPKHGESWENIFKDVERVIMPGITHWQSPYMHAYFPALNSYPSLLGDLLANGLNQIGFTWASSPACTELEAVVMDWLAKMIGLPNDFLHTHADTTGGGVIQTTASEATLVALLAARKEVIHRVQAQFPYLSPAEINGRLVAYCSDQAHSSVEKACLIGLVKLNLVPSDDKLRLRGNALRQAIAKDKENGLIPFYLCATLGTTGACAFDNLVELGPICEREHIWIHVDAAYAGSAFICPEFRHFMNGVELTQSFAFNPSKWMMVHFDCTAMWVKSSAALHRAFNVDPLYLQHENAGVAIDYMHWQVPLSRRFRALKLWFVIRSFGVEGLQKHIRNSVRMGTLFESLVKSDDRFELPVERHLGLVTFRLKGENELTEQLLKEINSGGLIHCVPASIKGKYIIRFTVTATSTNSDDIKRDWNIIQKSATKILRPLDNLSPRERRNTMKNLHDGFRMSLVLSNTPHSPCLINGSFAAILPLDTSHIYAMTHELSQRALKNSPLPISRRRRTKTDSTHPKISKQMSIDYWMTNNKQDNKYLISSTPSSLPISRQGSLDSRIEEILENNSMDNNKTIDEFTLTSANGHTENHGNIPKNGKE
;
A
#
# COMPACT_ATOMS: atom_id res chain seq x y z
N MET A 1 -14.08 26.85 -32.17
CA MET A 1 -15.27 25.97 -32.06
C MET A 1 -15.16 24.85 -31.00
N ASN A 2 -14.00 24.68 -30.33
CA ASN A 2 -13.80 23.69 -29.25
C ASN A 2 -13.95 24.24 -27.81
N MET A 3 -14.49 25.45 -27.64
CA MET A 3 -14.64 26.11 -26.33
C MET A 3 -16.09 26.18 -25.81
N ILE A 4 -17.06 25.70 -26.60
CA ILE A 4 -18.48 25.68 -26.22
C ILE A 4 -18.89 24.28 -25.71
N HIS A 5 -18.26 23.20 -26.20
CA HIS A 5 -18.52 21.85 -25.71
C HIS A 5 -18.06 21.61 -24.26
N LYS A 6 -16.94 22.20 -23.80
CA LYS A 6 -16.46 22.02 -22.40
C LYS A 6 -17.32 22.72 -21.34
N LYS A 7 -18.12 23.73 -21.71
CA LYS A 7 -19.02 24.43 -20.75
C LYS A 7 -20.32 23.66 -20.46
N GLN A 8 -20.76 22.77 -21.34
CA GLN A 8 -21.95 21.93 -21.10
C GLN A 8 -21.65 20.69 -20.25
N TYR A 9 -20.43 20.12 -20.33
CA TYR A 9 -20.01 19.01 -19.46
C TYR A 9 -19.77 19.44 -18.01
N PHE A 10 -19.35 20.69 -17.77
CA PHE A 10 -19.14 21.25 -16.44
C PHE A 10 -20.46 21.57 -15.70
N ILE A 11 -21.55 21.86 -16.43
CA ILE A 11 -22.84 22.23 -15.83
C ILE A 11 -23.63 21.00 -15.37
N LEU A 12 -23.41 19.81 -15.96
CA LEU A 12 -24.03 18.57 -15.50
C LEU A 12 -23.29 17.91 -14.32
N TYR A 13 -21.95 18.01 -14.29
CA TYR A 13 -21.14 17.48 -13.18
C TYR A 13 -21.38 18.24 -11.86
N VAL A 14 -21.54 19.56 -11.96
CA VAL A 14 -21.83 20.43 -10.81
C VAL A 14 -23.28 20.28 -10.33
N CYS A 15 -24.26 19.96 -11.20
CA CYS A 15 -25.65 19.86 -10.76
C CYS A 15 -25.98 18.58 -9.97
N PHE A 16 -25.29 17.44 -10.18
CA PHE A 16 -25.59 16.21 -9.43
C PHE A 16 -24.70 15.97 -8.20
N PHE A 17 -23.44 16.43 -8.22
CA PHE A 17 -22.59 16.39 -7.01
C PHE A 17 -22.99 17.45 -5.97
N LEU A 18 -23.50 18.61 -6.40
CA LEU A 18 -24.12 19.58 -5.48
C LEU A 18 -25.43 19.04 -4.89
N ILE A 19 -26.16 18.13 -5.55
CA ILE A 19 -27.37 17.58 -4.95
C ILE A 19 -27.01 16.77 -3.70
N HIS A 20 -26.01 15.89 -3.72
CA HIS A 20 -25.63 15.11 -2.52
C HIS A 20 -24.89 15.92 -1.45
N SER A 21 -24.08 16.92 -1.84
CA SER A 21 -23.32 17.74 -0.88
C SER A 21 -24.04 19.01 -0.39
N TYR A 22 -25.12 19.46 -1.05
CA TYR A 22 -26.06 20.45 -0.50
C TYR A 22 -27.33 19.81 0.09
N LEU A 23 -27.58 18.50 -0.08
CA LEU A 23 -28.70 17.80 0.60
C LEU A 23 -28.57 17.79 2.14
N SER A 24 -27.39 18.11 2.69
CA SER A 24 -27.20 18.32 4.13
C SER A 24 -27.04 19.79 4.54
N LEU A 25 -27.01 20.74 3.59
CA LEU A 25 -26.75 22.17 3.86
C LEU A 25 -27.56 23.05 2.90
N CYS A 26 -28.89 22.87 2.89
CA CYS A 26 -29.91 23.89 2.58
C CYS A 26 -31.30 23.22 2.53
N ILE A 27 -31.71 22.60 3.64
CA ILE A 27 -33.12 22.30 3.90
C ILE A 27 -33.63 23.46 4.77
N PRO A 28 -34.60 24.28 4.30
CA PRO A 28 -35.36 25.12 5.23
C PRO A 28 -36.04 24.20 6.25
N SER A 29 -35.82 24.48 7.52
CA SER A 29 -36.04 23.63 8.69
C SER A 29 -37.50 23.25 9.01
N SER A 30 -38.31 22.74 8.07
CA SER A 30 -39.70 22.39 8.43
C SER A 30 -40.43 21.28 7.67
N LYS A 31 -39.92 20.71 6.56
CA LYS A 31 -40.65 19.64 5.83
C LYS A 31 -39.82 18.42 5.43
N GLN A 32 -40.31 17.25 5.81
CA GLN A 32 -39.78 15.92 5.48
C GLN A 32 -40.29 15.48 4.09
N CYS A 33 -39.44 14.76 3.31
CA CYS A 33 -39.84 14.22 2.01
C CYS A 33 -40.94 13.16 2.15
N GLY A 34 -41.73 12.95 1.10
CA GLY A 34 -42.69 11.84 1.02
C GLY A 34 -43.86 11.93 2.00
N CYS A 35 -44.01 13.02 2.76
CA CYS A 35 -45.12 13.23 3.68
C CYS A 35 -46.29 13.93 2.99
N SER A 36 -47.49 13.36 3.13
CA SER A 36 -48.74 13.99 2.71
C SER A 36 -49.62 14.28 3.92
N HIS A 37 -49.97 15.56 4.12
CA HIS A 37 -50.88 15.98 5.20
C HIS A 37 -52.31 15.46 5.00
N ILE A 38 -52.73 15.31 3.74
CA ILE A 38 -54.03 14.74 3.38
C ILE A 38 -53.80 13.31 2.91
N LYS A 39 -54.05 12.33 3.79
CA LYS A 39 -53.87 10.92 3.43
C LYS A 39 -54.81 10.54 2.25
N PRO A 40 -54.32 9.74 1.29
CA PRO A 40 -55.14 9.24 0.19
C PRO A 40 -56.21 8.27 0.71
N ILE A 41 -57.37 8.24 0.06
CA ILE A 41 -58.49 7.34 0.40
C ILE A 41 -58.76 6.45 -0.81
N PHE A 42 -58.84 5.14 -0.59
CA PHE A 42 -59.06 4.12 -1.64
C PHE A 42 -60.42 3.40 -1.48
N SER A 43 -61.48 4.11 -1.05
CA SER A 43 -62.82 3.53 -0.81
C SER A 43 -63.98 4.37 -1.38
N GLU A 44 -64.94 3.67 -2.00
CA GLU A 44 -66.28 4.06 -2.50
C GLU A 44 -66.45 4.89 -3.82
N SER A 45 -66.53 4.12 -4.92
CA SER A 45 -67.49 4.11 -6.05
C SER A 45 -67.30 4.92 -7.38
N LYS A 46 -67.43 4.12 -8.47
CA LYS A 46 -67.90 4.37 -9.87
C LYS A 46 -66.99 4.95 -10.96
N ILE A 47 -65.77 4.44 -11.18
CA ILE A 47 -65.13 4.41 -12.52
C ILE A 47 -64.31 3.10 -12.66
N VAL A 48 -64.26 2.53 -13.87
CA VAL A 48 -63.42 1.36 -14.19
C VAL A 48 -61.96 1.70 -13.94
N GLY A 49 -61.31 0.93 -13.07
CA GLY A 49 -59.84 0.85 -12.99
C GLY A 49 -59.16 1.53 -11.80
N GLY A 50 -59.61 2.72 -11.37
CA GLY A 50 -58.93 3.54 -10.35
C GLY A 50 -59.88 4.40 -9.48
N TYR A 51 -59.30 5.25 -8.63
CA TYR A 51 -60.03 6.16 -7.73
C TYR A 51 -59.68 7.61 -8.05
N THR A 52 -60.65 8.53 -7.92
CA THR A 52 -60.34 9.97 -7.99
C THR A 52 -59.53 10.37 -6.76
N ALA A 53 -58.37 10.99 -6.99
CA ALA A 53 -57.51 11.45 -5.93
C ALA A 53 -58.18 12.59 -5.14
N ARG A 54 -57.94 12.63 -3.83
CA ARG A 54 -58.41 13.74 -2.99
C ARG A 54 -57.57 14.97 -3.28
N ASN A 55 -58.19 16.14 -3.24
CA ASN A 55 -57.44 17.38 -3.45
C ASN A 55 -56.24 17.47 -2.49
N HIS A 56 -55.06 17.77 -3.04
CA HIS A 56 -53.77 17.85 -2.33
C HIS A 56 -53.29 16.57 -1.62
N SER A 57 -53.86 15.38 -1.89
CA SER A 57 -53.36 14.13 -1.30
C SER A 57 -52.00 13.67 -1.84
N TRP A 58 -51.58 14.21 -2.97
CA TRP A 58 -50.31 13.92 -3.64
C TRP A 58 -49.53 15.20 -3.91
N PRO A 59 -48.88 15.81 -2.90
CA PRO A 59 -48.39 17.18 -2.96
C PRO A 59 -47.17 17.38 -3.89
N TRP A 60 -46.59 16.28 -4.39
CA TRP A 60 -45.45 16.26 -5.33
C TRP A 60 -45.83 16.00 -6.78
N ILE A 61 -47.11 15.75 -7.10
CA ILE A 61 -47.53 15.50 -8.49
C ILE A 61 -47.43 16.79 -9.33
N VAL A 62 -46.95 16.63 -10.55
CA VAL A 62 -46.76 17.72 -11.51
C VAL A 62 -47.52 17.43 -12.80
N SER A 63 -48.23 18.44 -13.29
CA SER A 63 -48.83 18.46 -14.62
C SER A 63 -47.87 19.17 -15.59
N LEU A 64 -47.39 18.47 -16.62
CA LEU A 64 -46.59 19.07 -17.69
C LEU A 64 -47.50 19.53 -18.81
N ARG A 65 -47.51 20.85 -19.06
CA ARG A 65 -48.43 21.47 -20.01
C ARG A 65 -47.70 22.19 -21.13
N ARG A 66 -48.32 22.17 -22.31
CA ARG A 66 -47.87 22.90 -23.50
C ARG A 66 -48.87 24.01 -23.85
N SER A 67 -48.38 25.25 -23.98
CA SER A 67 -49.14 26.39 -24.47
C SER A 67 -49.00 26.55 -25.99
N LYS A 68 -49.99 27.14 -26.65
CA LYS A 68 -49.81 27.69 -27.99
C LYS A 68 -48.91 28.94 -27.89
N ALA A 69 -48.08 29.18 -28.91
CA ALA A 69 -47.04 30.21 -28.90
C ALA A 69 -47.62 31.61 -28.57
N ASN A 70 -46.91 32.36 -27.72
CA ASN A 70 -47.17 33.75 -27.30
C ASN A 70 -48.30 34.04 -26.29
N GLU A 71 -48.90 33.05 -25.61
CA GLU A 71 -49.97 33.30 -24.61
C GLU A 71 -49.76 32.60 -23.24
N LEU A 72 -48.57 32.72 -22.63
CA LEU A 72 -48.31 32.05 -21.34
C LEU A 72 -49.12 32.59 -20.15
N SER A 73 -49.66 33.81 -20.24
CA SER A 73 -50.33 34.47 -19.10
C SER A 73 -51.83 34.19 -18.99
N THR A 74 -52.50 33.64 -20.02
CA THR A 74 -53.97 33.46 -20.02
C THR A 74 -54.46 32.08 -20.48
N ASN A 75 -53.60 31.26 -21.11
CA ASN A 75 -54.00 29.93 -21.60
C ASN A 75 -53.79 28.85 -20.50
N PRO A 76 -54.77 27.95 -20.23
CA PRO A 76 -54.59 26.84 -19.30
C PRO A 76 -53.56 25.79 -19.77
N GLY A 77 -53.21 25.79 -21.07
CA GLY A 77 -52.28 24.84 -21.67
C GLY A 77 -52.84 23.41 -21.79
N SER A 78 -52.37 22.63 -22.76
CA SER A 78 -52.74 21.21 -22.88
C SER A 78 -51.76 20.35 -22.08
N LEU A 79 -52.27 19.56 -21.13
CA LEU A 79 -51.50 18.48 -20.50
C LEU A 79 -51.04 17.49 -21.57
N PHE A 80 -49.77 17.09 -21.50
CA PHE A 80 -49.22 16.06 -22.39
C PHE A 80 -48.47 14.94 -21.63
N CYS A 81 -47.91 15.23 -20.46
CA CYS A 81 -47.25 14.25 -19.58
C CYS A 81 -47.42 14.63 -18.10
N GLY A 82 -47.20 13.66 -17.21
CA GLY A 82 -47.02 13.86 -15.78
C GLY A 82 -45.55 14.07 -15.40
N GLY A 83 -45.33 14.46 -14.15
CA GLY A 83 -44.01 14.56 -13.54
C GLY A 83 -44.11 14.50 -12.02
N THR A 84 -42.95 14.44 -11.37
CA THR A 84 -42.87 14.35 -9.91
C THR A 84 -41.84 15.31 -9.35
N LEU A 85 -42.24 16.13 -8.39
CA LEU A 85 -41.34 17.04 -7.70
C LEU A 85 -40.46 16.26 -6.71
N ILE A 86 -39.14 16.31 -6.91
CA ILE A 86 -38.17 15.59 -6.06
C ILE A 86 -37.41 16.50 -5.08
N ASN A 87 -37.48 17.82 -5.29
CA ASN A 87 -37.04 18.86 -4.35
C ASN A 87 -37.62 20.23 -4.79
N ASN A 88 -37.19 21.35 -4.19
CA ASN A 88 -37.71 22.68 -4.52
C ASN A 88 -37.35 23.20 -5.93
N LYS A 89 -36.57 22.47 -6.74
CA LYS A 89 -36.05 22.97 -8.01
C LYS A 89 -36.19 22.01 -9.18
N TYR A 90 -36.33 20.72 -8.94
CA TYR A 90 -36.25 19.70 -9.97
C TYR A 90 -37.50 18.82 -10.02
N VAL A 91 -37.94 18.53 -11.25
CA VAL A 91 -39.06 17.63 -11.55
C VAL A 91 -38.54 16.44 -12.35
N LEU A 92 -38.89 15.23 -11.91
CA LEU A 92 -38.61 13.98 -12.59
C LEU A 92 -39.76 13.61 -13.54
N THR A 93 -39.45 13.14 -14.74
CA THR A 93 -40.43 12.74 -15.76
C THR A 93 -39.80 11.76 -16.76
N ALA A 94 -40.55 11.32 -17.78
CA ALA A 94 -40.06 10.42 -18.83
C ALA A 94 -39.28 11.19 -19.91
N ALA A 95 -38.23 10.58 -20.48
CA ALA A 95 -37.41 11.21 -21.51
C ALA A 95 -38.17 11.39 -22.83
N HIS A 96 -39.02 10.44 -23.20
CA HIS A 96 -39.83 10.50 -24.41
C HIS A 96 -40.80 11.69 -24.43
N CYS A 97 -41.16 12.25 -23.26
CA CYS A 97 -41.99 13.46 -23.18
C CYS A 97 -41.28 14.70 -23.78
N PHE A 98 -39.94 14.71 -23.85
CA PHE A 98 -39.16 15.86 -24.30
C PHE A 98 -38.12 15.54 -25.39
N ASN A 99 -37.92 14.28 -25.78
CA ASN A 99 -36.90 13.87 -26.76
C ASN A 99 -36.96 14.62 -28.11
N ASN A 100 -38.16 15.00 -28.55
CA ASN A 100 -38.40 15.71 -29.80
C ASN A 100 -38.59 17.23 -29.63
N VAL A 101 -38.40 17.77 -28.42
CA VAL A 101 -38.61 19.19 -28.11
C VAL A 101 -37.29 19.95 -28.29
N ARG A 102 -37.25 20.90 -29.22
CA ARG A 102 -36.07 21.74 -29.44
C ARG A 102 -35.97 22.81 -28.33
N LEU A 103 -34.75 23.23 -27.98
CA LEU A 103 -34.52 24.29 -26.99
C LEU A 103 -35.30 25.59 -27.29
N SER A 104 -35.45 25.94 -28.57
CA SER A 104 -36.22 27.12 -29.00
C SER A 104 -37.73 27.02 -28.74
N GLN A 105 -38.25 25.82 -28.47
CA GLN A 105 -39.66 25.56 -28.20
C GLN A 105 -39.96 25.41 -26.70
N LEU A 106 -38.95 25.34 -25.83
CA LEU A 106 -39.13 25.13 -24.39
C LEU A 106 -39.96 26.23 -23.71
N SER A 107 -39.94 27.45 -24.24
CA SER A 107 -40.78 28.54 -23.74
C SER A 107 -42.28 28.23 -23.80
N ASN A 108 -42.70 27.30 -24.66
CA ASN A 108 -44.09 26.85 -24.78
C ASN A 108 -44.48 25.81 -23.71
N TYR A 109 -43.54 25.35 -22.88
CA TYR A 109 -43.76 24.31 -21.88
C TYR A 109 -43.64 24.88 -20.47
N PHE A 110 -44.51 24.42 -19.58
CA PHE A 110 -44.47 24.81 -18.17
C PHE A 110 -44.91 23.67 -17.26
N VAL A 111 -44.45 23.76 -16.01
CA VAL A 111 -44.77 22.87 -14.90
C VAL A 111 -45.92 23.49 -14.10
N ALA A 112 -46.98 22.73 -13.88
CA ALA A 112 -48.12 23.12 -13.05
C ALA A 112 -48.22 22.22 -11.82
N ILE A 113 -48.25 22.83 -10.63
CA ILE A 113 -48.28 22.14 -9.32
C ILE A 113 -49.59 22.49 -8.58
N GLY A 114 -50.06 21.59 -7.73
CA GLY A 114 -51.27 21.79 -6.92
C GLY A 114 -52.56 21.59 -7.70
N VAL A 115 -52.48 20.91 -8.84
CA VAL A 115 -53.59 20.71 -9.77
C VAL A 115 -54.40 19.47 -9.35
N LEU A 116 -55.72 19.59 -9.28
CA LEU A 116 -56.63 18.44 -9.24
C LEU A 116 -57.28 18.21 -10.60
N TYR A 117 -57.72 19.29 -11.24
CA TYR A 117 -58.45 19.25 -12.52
C TYR A 117 -57.51 19.54 -13.70
N ASN A 118 -57.57 18.72 -14.75
CA ASN A 118 -56.70 18.88 -15.92
C ASN A 118 -56.90 20.26 -16.62
N ASN A 119 -58.09 20.84 -16.54
CA ASN A 119 -58.39 22.16 -17.09
C ASN A 119 -58.23 23.32 -16.08
N ASP A 120 -57.62 23.08 -14.91
CA ASP A 120 -57.45 24.12 -13.90
C ASP A 120 -56.79 25.35 -14.54
N THR A 121 -57.45 26.50 -14.39
CA THR A 121 -57.08 27.75 -15.05
C THR A 121 -56.05 28.54 -14.24
N ASN A 122 -55.97 28.31 -12.92
CA ASN A 122 -55.07 29.01 -12.00
C ASN A 122 -54.14 28.07 -11.20
N PRO A 123 -53.39 27.15 -11.86
CA PRO A 123 -52.39 26.34 -11.17
C PRO A 123 -51.16 27.18 -10.80
N ILE A 124 -50.34 26.69 -9.87
CA ILE A 124 -49.03 27.30 -9.59
C ILE A 124 -48.07 26.92 -10.73
N ARG A 125 -47.66 27.91 -11.53
CA ARG A 125 -46.89 27.71 -12.76
C ARG A 125 -45.41 27.98 -12.57
N PHE A 126 -44.57 27.07 -13.06
CA PHE A 126 -43.13 27.22 -13.14
C PHE A 126 -42.65 27.07 -14.59
N LYS A 127 -41.80 27.99 -15.04
CA LYS A 127 -41.11 27.89 -16.34
C LYS A 127 -39.98 26.86 -16.25
N ILE A 128 -39.79 26.10 -17.32
CA ILE A 128 -38.68 25.13 -17.44
C ILE A 128 -37.44 25.89 -17.93
N LYS A 129 -36.37 25.86 -17.12
CA LYS A 129 -35.08 26.47 -17.45
C LYS A 129 -34.25 25.56 -18.36
N SER A 130 -34.22 24.26 -18.05
CA SER A 130 -33.50 23.26 -18.83
C SER A 130 -34.16 21.89 -18.71
N VAL A 131 -33.99 21.07 -19.76
CA VAL A 131 -34.40 19.66 -19.79
C VAL A 131 -33.15 18.82 -19.92
N ILE A 132 -32.96 17.88 -19.01
CA ILE A 132 -31.83 16.95 -18.98
C ILE A 132 -32.37 15.56 -19.28
N LEU A 133 -32.17 15.07 -20.50
CA LEU A 133 -32.50 13.70 -20.90
C LEU A 133 -31.37 12.76 -20.47
N HIS A 134 -31.68 11.50 -20.17
CA HIS A 134 -30.66 10.48 -20.01
C HIS A 134 -29.86 10.31 -21.31
N ASN A 135 -28.53 10.29 -21.22
CA ASN A 135 -27.63 10.27 -22.39
C ASN A 135 -27.75 8.98 -23.22
N GLN A 136 -28.17 7.88 -22.59
CA GLN A 136 -28.42 6.57 -23.20
C GLN A 136 -29.93 6.29 -23.36
N PHE A 137 -30.78 7.31 -23.39
CA PHE A 137 -32.19 7.11 -23.71
C PHE A 137 -32.34 6.54 -25.11
N ASN A 138 -32.97 5.38 -25.23
CA ASN A 138 -33.26 4.73 -26.50
C ASN A 138 -34.74 4.90 -26.86
N GLN A 139 -35.01 5.54 -28.00
CA GLN A 139 -36.38 5.83 -28.43
C GLN A 139 -37.13 4.59 -28.97
N GLU A 140 -36.41 3.53 -29.37
CA GLU A 140 -37.03 2.30 -29.88
C GLU A 140 -37.44 1.35 -28.75
N THR A 141 -36.58 1.19 -27.75
CA THR A 141 -36.76 0.24 -26.63
C THR A 141 -37.25 0.91 -25.34
N TYR A 142 -37.29 2.25 -25.30
CA TYR A 142 -37.58 3.05 -24.10
C TYR A 142 -36.64 2.71 -22.91
N GLU A 143 -35.44 2.19 -23.20
CA GLU A 143 -34.38 2.04 -22.20
C GLU A 143 -33.94 3.44 -21.75
N ASN A 144 -33.75 3.60 -20.43
CA ASN A 144 -33.40 4.86 -19.78
C ASN A 144 -34.38 6.01 -20.07
N ASP A 145 -35.68 5.71 -20.12
CA ASP A 145 -36.74 6.70 -20.35
C ASP A 145 -37.00 7.61 -19.13
N ILE A 146 -35.99 8.40 -18.76
CA ILE A 146 -35.97 9.30 -17.60
C ILE A 146 -35.37 10.66 -17.97
N ALA A 147 -36.00 11.73 -17.50
CA ALA A 147 -35.56 13.10 -17.67
C ALA A 147 -35.75 13.95 -16.42
N LEU A 148 -34.88 14.95 -16.27
CA LEU A 148 -34.94 15.92 -15.19
C LEU A 148 -35.22 17.32 -15.75
N LEU A 149 -36.24 17.99 -15.22
CA LEU A 149 -36.56 19.38 -15.56
C LEU A 149 -36.04 20.30 -14.45
N GLU A 150 -35.20 21.27 -14.80
CA GLU A 150 -34.78 22.33 -13.90
C GLU A 150 -35.81 23.49 -13.98
N LEU A 151 -36.40 23.86 -12.86
CA LEU A 151 -37.31 25.00 -12.78
C LEU A 151 -36.55 26.33 -12.77
N THR A 152 -37.16 27.37 -13.34
CA THR A 152 -36.58 28.72 -13.37
C THR A 152 -36.55 29.37 -11.98
N ASN A 153 -37.59 29.13 -11.18
CA ASN A 153 -37.74 29.61 -9.81
C ASN A 153 -37.93 28.41 -8.87
N ASN A 154 -37.50 28.56 -7.61
CA ASN A 154 -37.71 27.53 -6.61
C ASN A 154 -39.18 27.46 -6.19
N VAL A 155 -39.67 26.25 -5.92
CA VAL A 155 -40.98 25.98 -5.33
C VAL A 155 -40.94 26.35 -3.85
N ASP A 156 -41.91 27.16 -3.41
CA ASP A 156 -42.08 27.48 -2.00
C ASP A 156 -42.85 26.35 -1.30
N PHE A 157 -42.23 25.75 -0.28
CA PHE A 157 -42.82 24.68 0.51
C PHE A 157 -43.52 25.16 1.79
N ASN A 158 -43.65 26.47 2.00
CA ASN A 158 -44.43 27.02 3.10
C ASN A 158 -45.93 26.65 3.01
N ASP A 159 -46.45 26.43 1.80
CA ASP A 159 -47.82 25.90 1.61
C ASP A 159 -47.85 24.41 1.96
N SER A 160 -48.64 24.02 2.97
CA SER A 160 -48.83 22.62 3.40
C SER A 160 -49.32 21.68 2.28
N ASN A 161 -49.89 22.22 1.21
CA ASN A 161 -50.42 21.44 0.08
C ASN A 161 -49.37 21.11 -1.00
N ILE A 162 -48.14 21.61 -0.86
CA ILE A 162 -47.03 21.37 -1.79
C ILE A 162 -45.87 20.68 -1.06
N GLY A 163 -45.28 19.69 -1.71
CA GLY A 163 -44.20 18.87 -1.14
C GLY A 163 -43.45 18.11 -2.22
N PHE A 164 -42.45 17.34 -1.81
CA PHE A 164 -41.60 16.56 -2.71
C PHE A 164 -41.50 15.11 -2.22
N ILE A 165 -41.34 14.17 -3.15
CA ILE A 165 -41.27 12.73 -2.84
C ILE A 165 -39.86 12.33 -2.37
N CYS A 166 -39.75 11.25 -1.57
CA CYS A 166 -38.46 10.67 -1.24
C CYS A 166 -37.89 9.87 -2.42
N LEU A 167 -36.58 9.98 -2.64
CA LEU A 167 -35.83 9.13 -3.56
C LEU A 167 -35.43 7.82 -2.85
N PRO A 168 -35.29 6.70 -3.59
CA PRO A 168 -34.87 5.42 -3.00
C PRO A 168 -33.47 5.54 -2.37
N GLN A 169 -33.27 4.97 -1.18
CA GLN A 169 -31.97 4.97 -0.50
C GLN A 169 -31.06 3.86 -1.04
N ASN A 170 -29.77 4.17 -1.24
CA ASN A 170 -28.76 3.36 -1.96
C ASN A 170 -28.48 1.94 -1.43
N ASN A 171 -29.21 1.41 -0.43
CA ASN A 171 -28.98 0.08 0.12
C ASN A 171 -30.27 -0.73 0.37
N ILE A 172 -31.43 -0.28 -0.08
CA ILE A 172 -32.69 -1.00 0.12
C ILE A 172 -33.51 -0.88 -1.16
N ILE A 173 -33.40 -1.89 -2.02
CA ILE A 173 -34.46 -2.62 -2.74
C ILE A 173 -33.71 -3.60 -3.66
N THR A 174 -33.08 -4.61 -3.05
CA THR A 174 -33.23 -5.96 -3.61
C THR A 174 -34.70 -6.26 -3.39
N TYR A 175 -35.54 -6.20 -4.43
CA TYR A 175 -36.93 -6.61 -4.29
C TYR A 175 -36.91 -8.04 -3.71
N PRO A 176 -37.40 -8.26 -2.47
CA PRO A 176 -37.53 -9.59 -1.94
C PRO A 176 -38.64 -10.29 -2.72
N TYR A 177 -38.64 -11.60 -2.61
CA TYR A 177 -39.55 -12.56 -3.20
C TYR A 177 -41.03 -12.41 -2.74
N GLU A 178 -41.50 -11.21 -2.37
CA GLU A 178 -42.86 -10.93 -1.89
C GLU A 178 -43.60 -9.90 -2.79
N PRO A 179 -44.93 -10.04 -2.96
CA PRO A 179 -45.72 -9.10 -3.75
C PRO A 179 -45.81 -7.74 -3.06
N MET A 180 -45.18 -6.72 -3.65
CA MET A 180 -45.34 -5.31 -3.26
C MET A 180 -46.38 -4.62 -4.15
N ASN A 181 -47.20 -3.75 -3.59
CA ASN A 181 -48.11 -2.89 -4.34
C ASN A 181 -47.51 -1.49 -4.49
N GLY A 182 -47.55 -0.95 -5.70
CA GLY A 182 -47.23 0.44 -6.02
C GLY A 182 -48.51 1.25 -6.24
N THR A 183 -48.47 2.55 -5.96
CA THR A 183 -49.54 3.49 -6.29
C THR A 183 -49.09 4.37 -7.46
N ALA A 184 -49.82 4.32 -8.57
CA ALA A 184 -49.63 5.21 -9.71
C ALA A 184 -50.65 6.35 -9.66
N ILE A 185 -50.25 7.55 -10.09
CA ILE A 185 -51.10 8.75 -10.11
C ILE A 185 -50.93 9.53 -11.41
N GLY A 186 -52.04 10.08 -11.93
CA GLY A 186 -52.01 10.88 -13.16
C GLY A 186 -53.39 11.24 -13.71
N TRP A 187 -53.40 11.85 -14.90
CA TRP A 187 -54.61 12.34 -15.59
C TRP A 187 -54.79 11.64 -16.96
N GLY A 188 -54.22 10.44 -17.12
CA GLY A 188 -54.34 9.63 -18.31
C GLY A 188 -55.78 9.23 -18.62
N ARG A 189 -55.96 8.58 -19.76
CA ARG A 189 -57.29 8.11 -20.18
C ARG A 189 -57.78 7.00 -19.25
N LEU A 190 -59.08 6.97 -19.01
CA LEU A 190 -59.73 5.97 -18.14
C LEU A 190 -60.03 4.65 -18.85
N GLN A 191 -59.91 4.63 -20.18
CA GLN A 191 -60.11 3.47 -21.05
C GLN A 191 -59.32 3.68 -22.34
N GLU A 192 -59.01 2.60 -23.04
CA GLU A 192 -58.39 2.62 -24.36
C GLU A 192 -59.22 3.50 -25.33
N ASP A 193 -58.54 4.37 -26.08
CA ASP A 193 -59.14 5.40 -26.96
C ASP A 193 -60.13 6.39 -26.32
N GLY A 194 -60.21 6.44 -24.99
CA GLY A 194 -61.02 7.42 -24.25
C GLY A 194 -60.42 8.83 -24.18
N LEU A 195 -61.16 9.76 -23.58
CA LEU A 195 -60.63 11.08 -23.23
C LEU A 195 -59.76 10.98 -21.96
N SER A 196 -58.74 11.83 -21.87
CA SER A 196 -57.94 12.00 -20.64
C SER A 196 -58.84 12.39 -19.48
N SER A 197 -58.52 11.88 -18.28
CA SER A 197 -59.35 12.16 -17.11
C SER A 197 -59.38 13.65 -16.79
N TYR A 198 -60.58 14.13 -16.45
CA TYR A 198 -60.78 15.51 -16.00
C TYR A 198 -60.18 15.75 -14.61
N THR A 199 -60.22 14.74 -13.74
CA THR A 199 -59.70 14.78 -12.37
C THR A 199 -58.47 13.89 -12.23
N LEU A 200 -57.54 14.26 -11.34
CA LEU A 200 -56.39 13.41 -10.99
C LEU A 200 -56.91 12.06 -10.47
N GLN A 201 -56.37 10.99 -11.03
CA GLN A 201 -56.68 9.62 -10.61
C GLN A 201 -55.50 9.02 -9.84
N GLN A 202 -55.82 8.03 -9.02
CA GLN A 202 -54.87 7.19 -8.32
C GLN A 202 -55.29 5.72 -8.47
N VAL A 203 -54.31 4.83 -8.63
CA VAL A 203 -54.55 3.40 -8.76
C VAL A 203 -53.46 2.62 -8.04
N GLU A 204 -53.86 1.58 -7.31
CA GLU A 204 -52.95 0.63 -6.68
C GLU A 204 -52.73 -0.56 -7.63
N LEU A 205 -51.47 -0.85 -7.93
CA LEU A 205 -51.03 -1.85 -8.90
C LEU A 205 -49.99 -2.77 -8.24
N PRO A 206 -50.14 -4.10 -8.36
CA PRO A 206 -49.09 -5.01 -7.90
C PRO A 206 -47.86 -4.87 -8.80
N ILE A 207 -46.68 -4.79 -8.18
CA ILE A 207 -45.40 -4.84 -8.87
C ILE A 207 -45.15 -6.29 -9.28
N ILE A 208 -44.91 -6.51 -10.57
CA ILE A 208 -44.78 -7.84 -11.14
C ILE A 208 -43.29 -8.20 -11.21
N SER A 209 -42.94 -9.37 -10.68
CA SER A 209 -41.59 -9.92 -10.83
C SER A 209 -41.26 -10.15 -12.30
N TYR A 210 -40.02 -9.85 -12.70
CA TYR A 210 -39.51 -10.16 -14.04
C TYR A 210 -39.53 -11.68 -14.36
N THR A 211 -39.56 -12.54 -13.35
CA THR A 211 -39.72 -13.99 -13.57
C THR A 211 -41.09 -14.35 -14.16
N ASN A 212 -42.09 -13.47 -14.06
CA ASN A 212 -43.38 -13.65 -14.72
C ASN A 212 -43.25 -13.49 -16.24
N GLU A 213 -43.79 -14.45 -17.00
CA GLU A 213 -43.72 -14.49 -18.47
C GLU A 213 -44.30 -13.22 -19.12
N TYR A 214 -45.42 -12.71 -18.61
CA TYR A 214 -46.08 -11.53 -19.19
C TYR A 214 -45.26 -10.25 -19.01
N CYS A 215 -44.55 -10.09 -17.88
CA CYS A 215 -43.65 -8.95 -17.69
C CYS A 215 -42.36 -9.10 -18.53
N ARG A 216 -41.83 -10.33 -18.61
CA ARG A 216 -40.64 -10.63 -19.41
C ARG A 216 -40.83 -10.34 -20.90
N ASN A 217 -42.04 -10.56 -21.42
CA ASN A 217 -42.35 -10.36 -22.83
C ASN A 217 -42.48 -8.89 -23.24
N VAL A 218 -42.64 -7.96 -22.29
CA VAL A 218 -42.84 -6.53 -22.58
C VAL A 218 -41.66 -5.64 -22.14
N VAL A 219 -40.77 -6.16 -21.28
CA VAL A 219 -39.57 -5.45 -20.80
C VAL A 219 -38.36 -5.79 -21.67
N TYR A 220 -37.61 -4.76 -22.09
CA TYR A 220 -36.37 -4.94 -22.85
C TYR A 220 -35.16 -5.16 -21.93
N ASP A 221 -35.10 -4.42 -20.81
CA ASP A 221 -34.02 -4.54 -19.82
C ASP A 221 -34.62 -4.58 -18.39
N ASN A 222 -34.50 -5.73 -17.73
CA ASN A 222 -35.06 -5.98 -16.40
C ASN A 222 -34.31 -5.32 -15.24
N ILE A 223 -33.13 -4.78 -15.51
CA ILE A 223 -32.34 -3.99 -14.57
C ILE A 223 -32.97 -2.60 -14.50
N ILE A 224 -33.13 -1.90 -15.62
CA ILE A 224 -33.60 -0.50 -15.63
C ILE A 224 -35.11 -0.34 -15.80
N GLN A 225 -35.85 -1.39 -16.17
CA GLN A 225 -37.31 -1.38 -16.31
C GLN A 225 -37.95 -2.44 -15.41
N PHE A 226 -39.22 -2.24 -15.07
CA PHE A 226 -40.04 -3.25 -14.38
C PHE A 226 -41.52 -3.03 -14.68
N CYS A 227 -42.35 -4.06 -14.44
CA CYS A 227 -43.79 -3.97 -14.71
C CYS A 227 -44.61 -3.80 -13.42
N ALA A 228 -45.75 -3.12 -13.53
CA ALA A 228 -46.77 -3.10 -12.50
C ALA A 228 -48.16 -3.15 -13.14
N GLY A 229 -49.06 -3.96 -12.58
CA GLY A 229 -50.42 -4.12 -13.12
C GLY A 229 -51.03 -5.48 -12.81
N PHE A 230 -52.34 -5.61 -13.04
CA PHE A 230 -53.02 -6.90 -12.91
C PHE A 230 -52.89 -7.68 -14.23
N ILE A 231 -52.45 -8.93 -14.15
CA ILE A 231 -52.32 -9.79 -15.34
C ILE A 231 -53.67 -10.00 -16.04
N GLN A 232 -54.78 -10.02 -15.30
CA GLN A 232 -56.12 -10.12 -15.87
C GLN A 232 -56.58 -8.82 -16.57
N GLY A 233 -55.78 -7.75 -16.53
CA GLY A 233 -56.12 -6.43 -17.03
C GLY A 233 -57.08 -5.68 -16.10
N GLY A 234 -57.69 -4.62 -16.62
CA GLY A 234 -58.72 -3.82 -15.95
C GLY A 234 -58.23 -2.66 -15.08
N LYS A 235 -56.96 -2.65 -14.63
CA LYS A 235 -56.33 -1.50 -13.96
C LYS A 235 -54.89 -1.31 -14.45
N ASP A 236 -54.57 -0.11 -14.96
CA ASP A 236 -53.23 0.28 -15.38
C ASP A 236 -53.13 1.81 -15.53
N THR A 237 -51.92 2.32 -15.71
CA THR A 237 -51.66 3.64 -16.30
C THR A 237 -51.97 3.65 -17.79
N CYS A 238 -52.28 4.81 -18.36
CA CYS A 238 -52.67 4.96 -19.75
C CYS A 238 -52.09 6.24 -20.36
N GLN A 239 -52.35 6.49 -21.65
CA GLN A 239 -51.84 7.65 -22.37
C GLN A 239 -52.23 8.95 -21.65
N GLY A 240 -51.21 9.76 -21.34
CA GLY A 240 -51.32 10.96 -20.51
C GLY A 240 -50.77 10.82 -19.09
N ASP A 241 -50.52 9.58 -18.63
CA ASP A 241 -49.83 9.31 -17.35
C ASP A 241 -48.30 9.23 -17.50
N SER A 242 -47.78 9.19 -18.73
CA SER A 242 -46.34 9.17 -19.03
C SER A 242 -45.57 10.21 -18.22
N GLY A 243 -44.48 9.78 -17.58
CA GLY A 243 -43.67 10.63 -16.69
C GLY A 243 -44.22 10.80 -15.27
N GLY A 244 -45.44 10.33 -14.99
CA GLY A 244 -46.01 10.26 -13.65
C GLY A 244 -45.31 9.22 -12.75
N PRO A 245 -45.43 9.32 -11.42
CA PRO A 245 -44.75 8.43 -10.50
C PRO A 245 -45.55 7.14 -10.23
N LEU A 246 -44.82 6.03 -10.12
CA LEU A 246 -45.23 4.85 -9.36
C LEU A 246 -44.51 4.86 -8.02
N MET A 247 -45.27 4.85 -6.93
CA MET A 247 -44.77 5.10 -5.58
C MET A 247 -45.02 3.91 -4.66
N ILE A 248 -44.11 3.69 -3.72
CA ILE A 248 -44.24 2.69 -2.66
C ILE A 248 -44.32 3.43 -1.33
N TYR A 249 -45.25 3.00 -0.48
CA TYR A 249 -45.39 3.52 0.86
C TYR A 249 -44.51 2.74 1.84
N ASP A 250 -43.63 3.45 2.53
CA ASP A 250 -42.82 2.91 3.62
C ASP A 250 -43.55 3.14 4.95
N SER A 251 -44.12 2.06 5.49
CA SER A 251 -44.84 2.09 6.76
C SER A 251 -43.94 2.33 7.97
N THR A 252 -42.62 2.12 7.85
CA THR A 252 -41.68 2.31 8.97
C THR A 252 -41.42 3.79 9.24
N ASN A 253 -41.37 4.59 8.18
CA ASN A 253 -41.08 6.02 8.26
C ASN A 253 -42.30 6.92 7.99
N ASP A 254 -43.46 6.33 7.68
CA ASP A 254 -44.67 7.03 7.22
C ASP A 254 -44.39 7.97 6.02
N THR A 255 -43.61 7.47 5.04
CA THR A 255 -43.20 8.24 3.86
C THR A 255 -43.48 7.50 2.56
N TRP A 256 -43.75 8.28 1.50
CA TRP A 256 -43.85 7.79 0.14
C TRP A 256 -42.51 7.92 -0.59
N ASN A 257 -42.09 6.84 -1.24
CA ASN A 257 -40.87 6.74 -2.02
C ASN A 257 -41.21 6.50 -3.49
N ILE A 258 -40.52 7.17 -4.40
CA ILE A 258 -40.69 6.90 -5.83
C ILE A 258 -39.97 5.60 -6.20
N ALA A 259 -40.68 4.66 -6.81
CA ALA A 259 -40.14 3.38 -7.27
C ALA A 259 -39.88 3.38 -8.78
N GLY A 260 -40.78 4.00 -9.55
CA GLY A 260 -40.68 4.06 -10.99
C GLY A 260 -41.34 5.28 -11.62
N ILE A 261 -41.03 5.49 -12.90
CA ILE A 261 -41.64 6.52 -13.76
C ILE A 261 -42.45 5.80 -14.84
N THR A 262 -43.70 6.18 -15.05
CA THR A 262 -44.55 5.62 -16.11
C THR A 262 -43.92 5.85 -17.48
N SER A 263 -43.58 4.77 -18.19
CA SER A 263 -42.83 4.82 -19.44
C SER A 263 -43.69 4.42 -20.64
N TYR A 264 -44.05 3.14 -20.78
CA TYR A 264 -44.84 2.63 -21.92
C TYR A 264 -45.72 1.42 -21.54
N GLY A 265 -46.63 1.03 -22.42
CA GLY A 265 -47.51 -0.14 -22.28
C GLY A 265 -48.19 -0.49 -23.61
N TYR A 266 -48.70 -1.72 -23.73
CA TYR A 266 -49.44 -2.18 -24.90
C TYR A 266 -50.95 -2.07 -24.64
N GLY A 267 -51.57 -1.00 -25.15
CA GLY A 267 -52.96 -0.63 -24.82
C GLY A 267 -53.09 -0.11 -23.38
N CYS A 268 -54.33 0.03 -22.90
CA CYS A 268 -54.59 0.48 -21.53
C CYS A 268 -55.33 -0.58 -20.73
N ALA A 269 -54.66 -1.13 -19.71
CA ALA A 269 -55.21 -2.18 -18.86
C ALA A 269 -55.64 -3.45 -19.62
N VAL A 270 -54.91 -3.77 -20.70
CA VAL A 270 -55.13 -4.97 -21.52
C VAL A 270 -54.65 -6.20 -20.74
N ALA A 271 -55.46 -7.26 -20.74
CA ALA A 271 -55.07 -8.52 -20.12
C ALA A 271 -53.74 -9.02 -20.72
N GLN A 272 -52.85 -9.55 -19.86
CA GLN A 272 -51.52 -10.08 -20.20
C GLN A 272 -50.46 -9.05 -20.62
N TYR A 273 -50.79 -7.75 -20.69
CA TYR A 273 -49.86 -6.69 -21.05
C TYR A 273 -49.77 -5.64 -19.92
N PRO A 274 -48.93 -5.86 -18.91
CA PRO A 274 -48.79 -4.89 -17.82
C PRO A 274 -48.02 -3.64 -18.27
N GLY A 275 -48.32 -2.49 -17.66
CA GLY A 275 -47.57 -1.26 -17.84
C GLY A 275 -46.10 -1.38 -17.39
N VAL A 276 -45.21 -0.73 -18.13
CA VAL A 276 -43.76 -0.73 -17.91
C VAL A 276 -43.30 0.62 -17.37
N TYR A 277 -42.46 0.56 -16.34
CA TYR A 277 -41.95 1.70 -15.59
C TYR A 277 -40.43 1.73 -15.61
N THR A 278 -39.84 2.92 -15.77
CA THR A 278 -38.39 3.12 -15.61
C THR A 278 -38.04 3.11 -14.13
N ARG A 279 -37.11 2.24 -13.73
CA ARG A 279 -36.65 2.06 -12.35
C ARG A 279 -35.81 3.24 -11.90
N VAL A 280 -36.26 3.94 -10.85
CA VAL A 280 -35.53 5.09 -10.31
C VAL A 280 -34.27 4.67 -9.55
N SER A 281 -34.30 3.54 -8.81
CA SER A 281 -33.18 3.11 -7.94
C SER A 281 -31.88 2.77 -8.67
N ILE A 282 -31.94 2.40 -9.94
CA ILE A 282 -30.74 2.11 -10.76
C ILE A 282 -30.36 3.30 -11.63
N THR A 283 -31.33 4.08 -12.12
CA THR A 283 -31.03 5.30 -12.91
C THR A 283 -30.52 6.46 -12.06
N THR A 284 -30.74 6.48 -10.74
CA THR A 284 -30.12 7.46 -9.82
C THR A 284 -28.71 7.08 -9.35
N CYS A 285 -28.18 5.93 -9.76
CA CYS A 285 -26.82 5.53 -9.39
C CYS A 285 -26.23 4.53 -10.37
N ASN A 286 -26.31 4.82 -11.68
CA ASN A 286 -25.48 4.17 -12.70
C ASN A 286 -25.40 5.06 -13.96
N GLN A 287 -24.86 6.27 -13.81
CA GLN A 287 -23.73 6.50 -14.70
C GLN A 287 -22.78 5.38 -14.33
N THR A 288 -22.46 4.50 -15.27
CA THR A 288 -21.15 3.90 -15.30
C THR A 288 -20.17 5.06 -15.12
N LYS A 289 -19.82 5.37 -13.87
CA LYS A 289 -18.44 5.61 -13.57
C LYS A 289 -17.79 4.32 -14.07
N GLU A 290 -17.37 4.33 -15.35
CA GLU A 290 -15.98 4.00 -15.59
C GLU A 290 -15.27 4.55 -14.37
N ILE A 291 -14.70 3.66 -13.55
CA ILE A 291 -13.91 4.06 -12.40
C ILE A 291 -12.77 4.84 -13.02
N SER A 292 -13.04 6.13 -13.23
CA SER A 292 -12.21 7.03 -13.98
C SER A 292 -11.06 7.21 -13.02
N ASN A 293 -9.86 6.91 -13.48
CA ASN A 293 -8.65 7.09 -12.71
C ASN A 293 -8.72 8.39 -11.90
N MET A 294 -8.39 8.31 -10.61
CA MET A 294 -8.44 9.42 -9.67
C MET A 294 -7.93 10.71 -10.33
N ASP A 295 -8.81 11.70 -10.45
CA ASP A 295 -8.46 12.99 -11.02
C ASP A 295 -7.88 13.94 -9.94
N ALA A 296 -7.56 15.18 -10.33
CA ALA A 296 -6.95 16.14 -9.42
C ALA A 296 -7.89 16.58 -8.27
N ASP A 297 -9.20 16.62 -8.49
CA ASP A 297 -10.16 17.04 -7.46
C ASP A 297 -10.39 15.91 -6.46
N GLU A 298 -10.52 14.67 -6.96
CA GLU A 298 -10.55 13.49 -6.11
C GLU A 298 -9.23 13.35 -5.32
N PHE A 299 -8.06 13.52 -5.95
CA PHE A 299 -6.77 13.52 -5.25
C PHE A 299 -6.71 14.56 -4.13
N ARG A 300 -7.24 15.77 -4.34
CA ARG A 300 -7.30 16.81 -3.29
C ARG A 300 -8.18 16.38 -2.13
N GLN A 301 -9.32 15.75 -2.40
CA GLN A 301 -10.21 15.25 -1.37
C GLN A 301 -9.55 14.11 -0.58
N ARG A 302 -9.03 13.10 -1.28
CA ARG A 302 -8.44 11.91 -0.66
C ARG A 302 -7.12 12.20 0.03
N GLY A 303 -6.34 13.13 -0.53
CA GLY A 303 -5.12 13.63 0.09
C GLY A 303 -5.38 14.31 1.43
N LYS A 304 -6.47 15.09 1.57
CA LYS A 304 -6.87 15.69 2.85
C LYS A 304 -7.29 14.62 3.85
N GLU A 305 -8.12 13.67 3.43
CA GLU A 305 -8.54 12.53 4.24
C GLU A 305 -7.34 11.74 4.78
N MET A 306 -6.33 11.48 3.95
CA MET A 306 -5.09 10.82 4.36
C MET A 306 -4.27 11.66 5.35
N ILE A 307 -4.20 12.98 5.15
CA ILE A 307 -3.50 13.89 6.07
C ILE A 307 -4.16 13.87 7.46
N ASP A 308 -5.49 13.96 7.50
CA ASP A 308 -6.26 13.93 8.75
C ASP A 308 -6.06 12.58 9.47
N PHE A 309 -6.13 11.47 8.72
CA PHE A 309 -5.86 10.13 9.25
C PHE A 309 -4.45 9.99 9.84
N ILE A 310 -3.41 10.46 9.14
CA ILE A 310 -2.04 10.39 9.65
C ILE A 310 -1.88 11.24 10.92
N ALA A 311 -2.49 12.42 10.96
CA ALA A 311 -2.45 13.29 12.13
C ALA A 311 -3.11 12.62 13.35
N ASP A 312 -4.29 12.03 13.15
CA ASP A 312 -5.02 11.30 14.20
C ASP A 312 -4.29 10.03 14.63
N TYR A 313 -3.72 9.27 13.68
CA TYR A 313 -2.93 8.09 13.95
C TYR A 313 -1.71 8.39 14.83
N LEU A 314 -0.92 9.42 14.49
CA LEU A 314 0.28 9.79 15.25
C LEU A 314 -0.08 10.38 16.62
N THR A 315 -1.16 11.16 16.71
CA THR A 315 -1.64 11.74 17.98
C THR A 315 -2.11 10.65 18.94
N ASN A 316 -2.86 9.67 18.43
CA ASN A 316 -3.48 8.62 19.23
C ASN A 316 -2.63 7.34 19.31
N ILE A 317 -1.40 7.33 18.80
CA ILE A 317 -0.60 6.10 18.67
C ILE A 317 -0.36 5.34 19.98
N ARG A 318 -0.40 6.03 21.13
CA ARG A 318 -0.30 5.43 22.48
C ARG A 318 -1.44 4.46 22.81
N THR A 319 -2.59 4.57 22.15
CA THR A 319 -3.73 3.66 22.39
C THR A 319 -3.55 2.31 21.69
N ARG A 320 -2.62 2.23 20.72
CA ARG A 320 -2.39 1.02 19.92
C ARG A 320 -1.41 0.06 20.59
N ARG A 321 -1.63 -1.23 20.35
CA ARG A 321 -0.70 -2.30 20.70
C ARG A 321 0.56 -2.19 19.82
N VAL A 322 1.72 -1.91 20.41
CA VAL A 322 2.95 -1.60 19.66
C VAL A 322 3.47 -2.76 18.82
N PHE A 323 3.49 -3.98 19.38
CA PHE A 323 3.96 -5.18 18.68
C PHE A 323 2.76 -6.07 18.29
N PRO A 324 2.55 -6.37 17.01
CA PRO A 324 1.32 -7.00 16.54
C PRO A 324 1.18 -8.45 17.01
N ASN A 325 -0.06 -8.93 17.15
CA ASN A 325 -0.36 -10.31 17.55
C ASN A 325 -0.78 -11.16 16.34
N VAL A 326 0.11 -11.27 15.37
CA VAL A 326 -0.13 -12.00 14.12
C VAL A 326 0.96 -13.03 13.88
N LYS A 327 0.68 -14.02 13.02
CA LYS A 327 1.66 -15.03 12.58
C LYS A 327 2.07 -14.76 11.13
N PRO A 328 3.25 -15.23 10.68
CA PRO A 328 3.63 -15.17 9.27
C PRO A 328 2.53 -15.75 8.38
N GLY A 329 2.16 -15.01 7.31
CA GLY A 329 1.08 -15.38 6.39
C GLY A 329 -0.32 -14.87 6.76
N TYR A 330 -0.52 -14.17 7.89
CA TYR A 330 -1.86 -13.75 8.35
C TYR A 330 -2.65 -12.88 7.35
N MET A 331 -1.97 -12.11 6.49
CA MET A 331 -2.60 -11.17 5.57
C MET A 331 -3.19 -11.86 4.34
N ARG A 332 -2.61 -12.99 3.92
CA ARG A 332 -3.05 -13.71 2.71
C ARG A 332 -4.54 -14.07 2.69
N PRO A 333 -5.16 -14.59 3.78
CA PRO A 333 -6.61 -14.83 3.80
C PRO A 333 -7.47 -13.56 3.94
N MET A 334 -6.89 -12.36 4.04
CA MET A 334 -7.62 -11.09 4.22
C MET A 334 -7.76 -10.28 2.93
N ILE A 335 -7.05 -10.67 1.87
CA ILE A 335 -6.99 -10.01 0.57
C ILE A 335 -7.28 -11.04 -0.53
N ASP A 336 -7.72 -10.58 -1.69
CA ASP A 336 -7.94 -11.43 -2.85
C ASP A 336 -6.62 -12.04 -3.37
N GLU A 337 -6.69 -13.21 -3.97
CA GLU A 337 -5.51 -13.92 -4.50
C GLU A 337 -4.94 -13.27 -5.76
N GLU A 338 -5.79 -12.56 -6.51
CA GLU A 338 -5.43 -11.86 -7.74
C GLU A 338 -5.65 -10.35 -7.60
N ALA A 339 -4.88 -9.56 -8.34
CA ALA A 339 -5.11 -8.12 -8.42
C ALA A 339 -6.45 -7.81 -9.11
N PRO A 340 -7.15 -6.74 -8.72
CA PRO A 340 -8.46 -6.43 -9.28
C PRO A 340 -8.34 -6.04 -10.77
N LYS A 341 -9.22 -6.59 -11.62
CA LYS A 341 -9.26 -6.28 -13.07
C LYS A 341 -9.73 -4.86 -13.38
N HIS A 342 -10.49 -4.28 -12.46
CA HIS A 342 -10.99 -2.92 -12.54
C HIS A 342 -10.55 -2.16 -11.28
N GLY A 343 -10.34 -0.85 -11.39
CA GLY A 343 -9.98 -0.04 -10.23
C GLY A 343 -11.01 -0.21 -9.11
N GLU A 344 -10.56 -0.24 -7.86
CA GLU A 344 -11.47 -0.29 -6.72
C GLU A 344 -11.83 1.12 -6.24
N SER A 345 -12.95 1.25 -5.54
CA SER A 345 -13.29 2.53 -4.90
C SER A 345 -12.27 2.89 -3.83
N TRP A 346 -11.95 4.19 -3.72
CA TRP A 346 -11.06 4.68 -2.66
C TRP A 346 -11.59 4.33 -1.27
N GLU A 347 -12.91 4.34 -1.08
CA GLU A 347 -13.54 4.01 0.19
C GLU A 347 -13.22 2.57 0.63
N ASN A 348 -13.13 1.62 -0.30
CA ASN A 348 -12.73 0.24 0.01
C ASN A 348 -11.23 0.16 0.32
N ILE A 349 -10.39 0.78 -0.51
CA ILE A 349 -8.93 0.83 -0.32
C ILE A 349 -8.59 1.44 1.05
N PHE A 350 -9.25 2.53 1.41
CA PHE A 350 -9.02 3.26 2.66
C PHE A 350 -9.53 2.49 3.89
N LYS A 351 -10.69 1.82 3.81
CA LYS A 351 -11.18 0.91 4.87
C LYS A 351 -10.20 -0.22 5.15
N ASP A 352 -9.53 -0.73 4.12
CA ASP A 352 -8.57 -1.82 4.24
C ASP A 352 -7.29 -1.44 4.98
N VAL A 353 -6.97 -0.15 5.09
CA VAL A 353 -5.86 0.32 5.93
C VAL A 353 -6.07 -0.13 7.38
N GLU A 354 -7.24 0.09 7.99
CA GLU A 354 -7.49 -0.35 9.37
C GLU A 354 -7.82 -1.84 9.47
N ARG A 355 -8.51 -2.41 8.47
CA ARG A 355 -8.93 -3.82 8.50
C ARG A 355 -7.77 -4.79 8.28
N VAL A 356 -6.89 -4.50 7.31
CA VAL A 356 -5.87 -5.44 6.81
C VAL A 356 -4.47 -5.03 7.23
N ILE A 357 -4.13 -3.74 7.07
CA ILE A 357 -2.76 -3.27 7.27
C ILE A 357 -2.44 -3.08 8.75
N MET A 358 -3.22 -2.26 9.45
CA MET A 358 -2.95 -1.86 10.85
C MET A 358 -2.78 -3.05 11.83
N PRO A 359 -3.51 -4.17 11.74
CA PRO A 359 -3.34 -5.30 12.64
C PRO A 359 -1.94 -5.94 12.63
N GLY A 360 -1.19 -5.80 11.54
CA GLY A 360 0.19 -6.29 11.45
C GLY A 360 1.27 -5.21 11.45
N ILE A 361 0.92 -3.94 11.66
CA ILE A 361 1.90 -2.88 11.82
C ILE A 361 2.57 -3.01 13.20
N THR A 362 3.90 -3.02 13.20
CA THR A 362 4.66 -2.65 14.41
C THR A 362 4.73 -1.13 14.45
N HIS A 363 4.17 -0.51 15.50
CA HIS A 363 4.01 0.95 15.54
C HIS A 363 5.31 1.66 15.94
N TRP A 364 6.24 1.82 14.99
CA TRP A 364 7.56 2.41 15.19
C TRP A 364 7.57 3.83 15.80
N GLN A 365 6.51 4.60 15.59
CA GLN A 365 6.39 5.97 16.12
C GLN A 365 5.80 6.00 17.55
N SER A 366 5.43 4.84 18.11
CA SER A 366 4.90 4.76 19.47
C SER A 366 5.98 5.07 20.51
N PRO A 367 5.66 5.85 21.56
CA PRO A 367 6.55 6.01 22.71
C PRO A 367 6.95 4.71 23.41
N TYR A 368 6.17 3.62 23.22
CA TYR A 368 6.42 2.31 23.83
C TYR A 368 7.19 1.36 22.88
N MET A 369 7.65 1.86 21.73
CA MET A 369 8.60 1.18 20.86
C MET A 369 10.02 1.40 21.40
N HIS A 370 10.66 0.35 21.91
CA HIS A 370 12.03 0.41 22.44
C HIS A 370 12.99 -0.55 21.74
N ALA A 371 12.53 -1.21 20.68
CA ALA A 371 13.33 -2.10 19.87
C ALA A 371 14.27 -1.33 18.92
N TYR A 372 15.36 -2.01 18.53
CA TYR A 372 16.35 -1.50 17.57
C TYR A 372 16.93 -0.13 17.97
N PHE A 373 17.11 0.74 16.98
CA PHE A 373 17.28 2.19 17.16
C PHE A 373 16.04 2.89 16.60
N PRO A 374 15.80 4.17 16.95
CA PRO A 374 14.62 4.89 16.48
C PRO A 374 14.64 5.01 14.96
N ALA A 375 13.47 5.12 14.35
CA ALA A 375 13.27 5.50 12.95
C ALA A 375 12.15 6.54 12.91
N LEU A 376 12.46 7.77 13.30
CA LEU A 376 11.47 8.79 13.62
C LEU A 376 10.98 9.54 12.38
N ASN A 377 9.67 9.81 12.34
CA ASN A 377 9.10 10.79 11.41
C ASN A 377 8.73 12.09 12.12
N SER A 378 8.36 13.09 11.34
CA SER A 378 7.80 14.36 11.80
C SER A 378 6.94 14.98 10.72
N TYR A 379 5.98 15.82 11.10
CA TYR A 379 5.10 16.48 10.13
C TYR A 379 5.87 17.26 9.04
N PRO A 380 6.94 18.03 9.32
CA PRO A 380 7.73 18.70 8.28
C PRO A 380 8.39 17.70 7.33
N SER A 381 8.85 16.55 7.84
CA SER A 381 9.44 15.50 7.02
C SER A 381 8.42 14.89 6.07
N LEU A 382 7.20 14.61 6.55
CA LEU A 382 6.10 14.06 5.75
C LEU A 382 5.68 15.05 4.65
N LEU A 383 5.55 16.35 4.98
CA LEU A 383 5.22 17.39 4.00
C LEU A 383 6.31 17.57 2.94
N GLY A 384 7.59 17.52 3.35
CA GLY A 384 8.70 17.63 2.41
C GLY A 384 8.76 16.48 1.41
N ASP A 385 8.43 15.26 1.83
CA ASP A 385 8.41 14.09 0.94
C ASP A 385 7.12 14.00 0.13
N LEU A 386 5.98 14.44 0.67
CA LEU A 386 4.75 14.64 -0.11
C LEU A 386 5.01 15.56 -1.31
N LEU A 387 5.72 16.67 -1.09
CA LEU A 387 6.13 17.58 -2.15
C LEU A 387 7.15 16.92 -3.10
N ALA A 388 8.15 16.23 -2.58
CA ALA A 388 9.15 15.54 -3.41
C ALA A 388 8.49 14.48 -4.33
N ASN A 389 7.53 13.73 -3.81
CA ASN A 389 6.78 12.71 -4.55
C ASN A 389 5.83 13.34 -5.58
N GLY A 390 5.22 14.49 -5.26
CA GLY A 390 4.42 15.25 -6.23
C GLY A 390 5.25 15.84 -7.38
N LEU A 391 6.48 16.28 -7.11
CA LEU A 391 7.42 16.76 -8.13
C LEU A 391 8.07 15.62 -8.93
N ASN A 392 8.25 14.46 -8.31
CA ASN A 392 8.83 13.22 -8.87
C ASN A 392 10.10 13.45 -9.72
N GLN A 393 10.99 14.33 -9.25
CA GLN A 393 12.23 14.63 -9.97
C GLN A 393 13.25 13.50 -9.76
N ILE A 394 13.95 13.14 -10.84
CA ILE A 394 15.09 12.21 -10.79
C ILE A 394 16.36 13.01 -11.05
N GLY A 395 17.25 13.06 -10.06
CA GLY A 395 18.45 13.89 -10.09
C GLY A 395 19.74 13.08 -10.21
N PHE A 396 19.88 12.24 -11.24
CA PHE A 396 21.09 11.44 -11.46
C PHE A 396 22.29 12.31 -11.91
N THR A 397 22.04 13.27 -12.79
CA THR A 397 22.96 14.34 -13.17
C THR A 397 22.42 15.69 -12.72
N TRP A 398 23.27 16.70 -12.64
CA TRP A 398 22.85 18.07 -12.41
C TRP A 398 21.82 18.52 -13.46
N ALA A 399 22.04 18.22 -14.74
CA ALA A 399 21.14 18.63 -15.82
C ALA A 399 19.75 17.96 -15.73
N SER A 400 19.65 16.76 -15.15
CA SER A 400 18.37 16.07 -14.98
C SER A 400 17.41 16.78 -14.01
N SER A 401 17.95 17.43 -12.97
CA SER A 401 17.20 18.32 -12.09
C SER A 401 18.16 19.15 -11.22
N PRO A 402 18.52 20.38 -11.63
CA PRO A 402 19.51 21.18 -10.91
C PRO A 402 19.16 21.41 -9.44
N ALA A 403 17.88 21.69 -9.15
CA ALA A 403 17.41 21.90 -7.78
C ALA A 403 17.60 20.66 -6.88
N CYS A 404 17.50 19.45 -7.45
CA CYS A 404 17.71 18.20 -6.72
C CYS A 404 19.16 18.06 -6.24
N THR A 405 20.12 18.45 -7.08
CA THR A 405 21.55 18.42 -6.76
C THR A 405 21.95 19.59 -5.86
N GLU A 406 21.61 20.82 -6.24
CA GLU A 406 22.06 22.04 -5.56
C GLU A 406 21.54 22.12 -4.12
N LEU A 407 20.25 21.80 -3.90
CA LEU A 407 19.69 21.80 -2.55
C LEU A 407 20.35 20.73 -1.68
N GLU A 408 20.71 19.58 -2.25
CA GLU A 408 21.42 18.54 -1.51
C GLU A 408 22.82 19.00 -1.09
N ALA A 409 23.58 19.61 -1.99
CA ALA A 409 24.91 20.14 -1.68
C ALA A 409 24.83 21.17 -0.53
N VAL A 410 23.89 22.11 -0.60
CA VAL A 410 23.68 23.13 0.44
C VAL A 410 23.29 22.50 1.79
N VAL A 411 22.34 21.57 1.78
CA VAL A 411 21.81 20.96 3.01
C VAL A 411 22.83 20.02 3.65
N MET A 412 23.65 19.34 2.84
CA MET A 412 24.74 18.50 3.33
C MET A 412 25.86 19.35 3.96
N ASP A 413 26.14 20.54 3.44
CA ASP A 413 27.05 21.50 4.08
C ASP A 413 26.49 22.03 5.39
N TRP A 414 25.19 22.36 5.44
CA TRP A 414 24.52 22.74 6.69
C TRP A 414 24.65 21.63 7.73
N LEU A 415 24.36 20.40 7.34
CA LEU A 415 24.36 19.28 8.24
C LEU A 415 25.76 18.94 8.76
N ALA A 416 26.79 19.01 7.91
CA ALA A 416 28.19 18.88 8.33
C ALA A 416 28.57 19.93 9.38
N LYS A 417 28.22 21.21 9.14
CA LYS A 417 28.45 22.31 10.10
C LYS A 417 27.69 22.09 11.40
N MET A 418 26.44 21.61 11.33
CA MET A 418 25.61 21.34 12.51
C MET A 418 26.23 20.27 13.43
N ILE A 419 26.81 19.21 12.86
CA ILE A 419 27.45 18.16 13.66
C ILE A 419 28.91 18.48 14.02
N GLY A 420 29.53 19.46 13.35
CA GLY A 420 30.91 19.87 13.60
C GLY A 420 31.95 19.01 12.86
N LEU A 421 31.64 18.59 11.62
CA LEU A 421 32.62 17.94 10.75
C LEU A 421 33.67 18.96 10.25
N PRO A 422 34.91 18.50 9.95
CA PRO A 422 35.94 19.30 9.29
C PRO A 422 35.48 19.92 7.97
N ASN A 423 36.09 21.06 7.61
CA ASN A 423 35.79 21.78 6.37
C ASN A 423 36.07 20.95 5.10
N ASP A 424 36.97 19.96 5.17
CA ASP A 424 37.31 19.04 4.07
C ASP A 424 36.11 18.19 3.61
N PHE A 425 35.03 18.14 4.38
CA PHE A 425 33.80 17.43 4.02
C PHE A 425 32.74 18.34 3.39
N LEU A 426 32.96 19.65 3.34
CA LEU A 426 32.02 20.60 2.74
C LEU A 426 32.21 20.63 1.21
N HIS A 427 31.13 20.88 0.47
CA HIS A 427 31.17 21.15 -0.97
C HIS A 427 31.70 22.56 -1.28
N THR A 428 31.38 23.54 -0.43
CA THR A 428 31.59 24.97 -0.74
C THR A 428 32.91 25.56 -0.23
N HIS A 429 33.77 24.79 0.43
CA HIS A 429 35.04 25.30 0.95
C HIS A 429 36.11 25.35 -0.14
N ALA A 430 36.86 26.46 -0.26
CA ALA A 430 37.76 26.71 -1.40
C ALA A 430 38.81 25.60 -1.63
N ASP A 431 39.32 24.99 -0.56
CA ASP A 431 40.37 23.96 -0.61
C ASP A 431 39.84 22.51 -0.53
N THR A 432 38.51 22.32 -0.57
CA THR A 432 37.93 20.97 -0.45
C THR A 432 38.02 20.19 -1.75
N THR A 433 38.24 18.87 -1.63
CA THR A 433 37.95 17.92 -2.73
C THR A 433 36.80 16.98 -2.38
N GLY A 434 36.19 17.20 -1.22
CA GLY A 434 35.17 16.36 -0.62
C GLY A 434 33.76 16.87 -0.84
N GLY A 435 32.85 16.34 -0.06
CA GLY A 435 31.44 16.72 -0.09
C GLY A 435 30.55 15.69 0.55
N GLY A 436 29.28 16.05 0.72
CA GLY A 436 28.22 15.19 1.21
C GLY A 436 27.22 14.73 0.14
N VAL A 437 26.73 13.50 0.28
CA VAL A 437 25.66 12.92 -0.55
C VAL A 437 24.64 12.20 0.34
N ILE A 438 23.35 12.25 -0.03
CA ILE A 438 22.29 11.52 0.67
C ILE A 438 22.10 10.14 0.03
N GLN A 439 22.48 9.12 0.80
CA GLN A 439 22.25 7.70 0.51
C GLN A 439 20.91 7.20 1.10
N THR A 440 20.52 5.99 0.73
CA THR A 440 19.29 5.35 1.26
C THR A 440 19.51 4.80 2.67
N THR A 441 20.68 4.19 2.91
CA THR A 441 21.00 3.51 4.17
C THR A 441 22.46 3.66 4.58
N ALA A 442 22.75 3.53 5.88
CA ALA A 442 24.13 3.41 6.38
C ALA A 442 24.85 2.19 5.78
N SER A 443 24.13 1.09 5.54
CA SER A 443 24.68 -0.10 4.89
C SER A 443 25.20 0.19 3.49
N GLU A 444 24.44 0.95 2.70
CA GLU A 444 24.84 1.43 1.38
C GLU A 444 26.03 2.39 1.49
N ALA A 445 26.03 3.32 2.44
CA ALA A 445 27.15 4.24 2.66
C ALA A 445 28.46 3.50 3.01
N THR A 446 28.40 2.48 3.88
CA THR A 446 29.55 1.61 4.19
C THR A 446 30.02 0.85 2.96
N LEU A 447 29.10 0.29 2.16
CA LEU A 447 29.44 -0.39 0.91
C LEU A 447 30.10 0.57 -0.09
N VAL A 448 29.54 1.75 -0.31
CA VAL A 448 30.09 2.79 -1.20
C VAL A 448 31.51 3.16 -0.77
N ALA A 449 31.73 3.39 0.53
CA ALA A 449 33.06 3.68 1.08
C ALA A 449 34.04 2.51 0.87
N LEU A 450 33.60 1.27 1.11
CA LEU A 450 34.43 0.07 0.91
C LEU A 450 34.83 -0.11 -0.56
N LEU A 451 33.88 0.07 -1.48
CA LEU A 451 34.11 -0.07 -2.92
C LEU A 451 35.06 1.03 -3.44
N ALA A 452 34.93 2.26 -2.94
CA ALA A 452 35.85 3.36 -3.23
C ALA A 452 37.26 3.05 -2.75
N ALA A 453 37.42 2.70 -1.47
CA ALA A 453 38.72 2.32 -0.89
C ALA A 453 39.37 1.15 -1.64
N ARG A 454 38.57 0.12 -1.97
CA ARG A 454 39.00 -1.05 -2.75
C ARG A 454 39.54 -0.64 -4.11
N LYS A 455 38.80 0.21 -4.84
CA LYS A 455 39.21 0.67 -6.17
C LYS A 455 40.52 1.46 -6.11
N GLU A 456 40.67 2.32 -5.11
CA GLU A 456 41.89 3.10 -4.92
C GLU A 456 43.11 2.21 -4.64
N VAL A 457 42.98 1.25 -3.73
CA VAL A 457 44.10 0.36 -3.40
C VAL A 457 44.43 -0.58 -4.55
N ILE A 458 43.43 -1.09 -5.29
CA ILE A 458 43.67 -1.84 -6.52
C ILE A 458 44.49 -1.00 -7.51
N HIS A 459 44.07 0.25 -7.78
CA HIS A 459 44.79 1.13 -8.69
C HIS A 459 46.23 1.40 -8.22
N ARG A 460 46.43 1.68 -6.93
CA ARG A 460 47.76 1.90 -6.33
C ARG A 460 48.67 0.68 -6.48
N VAL A 461 48.15 -0.52 -6.20
CA VAL A 461 48.93 -1.76 -6.30
C VAL A 461 49.22 -2.11 -7.75
N GLN A 462 48.26 -1.93 -8.68
CA GLN A 462 48.50 -2.15 -10.11
C GLN A 462 49.55 -1.20 -10.69
N ALA A 463 49.61 0.05 -10.23
CA ALA A 463 50.65 0.99 -10.65
C ALA A 463 52.05 0.51 -10.26
N GLN A 464 52.19 -0.22 -9.16
CA GLN A 464 53.46 -0.80 -8.70
C GLN A 464 53.73 -2.19 -9.30
N PHE A 465 52.67 -2.97 -9.52
CA PHE A 465 52.72 -4.34 -10.01
C PHE A 465 51.74 -4.55 -11.18
N PRO A 466 52.07 -4.05 -12.39
CA PRO A 466 51.14 -4.02 -13.53
C PRO A 466 50.71 -5.41 -14.04
N TYR A 467 51.47 -6.45 -13.71
CA TYR A 467 51.19 -7.84 -14.09
C TYR A 467 50.12 -8.50 -13.23
N LEU A 468 49.75 -7.91 -12.09
CA LEU A 468 48.66 -8.42 -11.25
C LEU A 468 47.31 -7.92 -11.76
N SER A 469 46.38 -8.86 -11.97
CA SER A 469 45.00 -8.52 -12.30
C SER A 469 44.28 -7.88 -11.11
N PRO A 470 43.24 -7.04 -11.34
CA PRO A 470 42.42 -6.49 -10.26
C PRO A 470 41.83 -7.55 -9.33
N ALA A 471 41.47 -8.72 -9.88
CA ALA A 471 40.90 -9.83 -9.12
C ALA A 471 41.92 -10.48 -8.18
N GLU A 472 43.17 -10.68 -8.63
CA GLU A 472 44.24 -11.20 -7.78
C GLU A 472 44.58 -10.26 -6.64
N ILE A 473 44.59 -8.95 -6.90
CA ILE A 473 44.80 -7.93 -5.86
C ILE A 473 43.64 -7.95 -4.87
N ASN A 474 42.39 -7.94 -5.36
CA ASN A 474 41.20 -8.04 -4.51
C ASN A 474 41.25 -9.29 -3.61
N GLY A 475 41.72 -10.42 -4.15
CA GLY A 475 41.92 -11.66 -3.41
C GLY A 475 42.91 -11.55 -2.25
N ARG A 476 43.73 -10.50 -2.17
CA ARG A 476 44.68 -10.24 -1.07
C ARG A 476 44.20 -9.14 -0.12
N LEU A 477 43.15 -8.39 -0.46
CA LEU A 477 42.67 -7.30 0.36
C LEU A 477 42.02 -7.81 1.65
N VAL A 478 42.28 -7.11 2.76
CA VAL A 478 41.65 -7.34 4.06
C VAL A 478 41.14 -6.04 4.67
N ALA A 479 39.87 -6.08 5.08
CA ALA A 479 39.17 -5.02 5.79
C ALA A 479 39.08 -5.34 7.29
N TYR A 480 38.91 -4.30 8.10
CA TYR A 480 38.83 -4.39 9.56
C TYR A 480 37.55 -3.72 10.07
N CYS A 481 36.99 -4.26 11.14
CA CYS A 481 36.06 -3.54 11.99
C CYS A 481 36.07 -4.13 13.41
N SER A 482 35.42 -3.44 14.34
CA SER A 482 35.18 -3.97 15.68
C SER A 482 34.32 -5.24 15.63
N ASP A 483 34.54 -6.17 16.54
CA ASP A 483 33.60 -7.29 16.78
C ASP A 483 32.19 -6.82 17.23
N GLN A 484 32.03 -5.54 17.56
CA GLN A 484 30.75 -4.88 17.86
C GLN A 484 30.13 -4.14 16.67
N ALA A 485 30.81 -4.13 15.52
CA ALA A 485 30.34 -3.41 14.34
C ALA A 485 28.98 -3.95 13.86
N HIS A 486 28.22 -3.11 13.17
CA HIS A 486 26.96 -3.57 12.60
C HIS A 486 27.19 -4.62 11.51
N SER A 487 26.26 -5.56 11.36
CA SER A 487 26.34 -6.65 10.37
C SER A 487 26.41 -6.16 8.91
N SER A 488 26.09 -4.89 8.65
CA SER A 488 26.30 -4.27 7.34
C SER A 488 27.76 -4.23 6.91
N VAL A 489 28.72 -4.19 7.84
CA VAL A 489 30.15 -4.19 7.49
C VAL A 489 30.57 -5.55 6.93
N GLU A 490 30.16 -6.63 7.61
CA GLU A 490 30.32 -8.00 7.11
C GLU A 490 29.63 -8.16 5.75
N LYS A 491 28.38 -7.71 5.62
CA LYS A 491 27.65 -7.76 4.36
C LYS A 491 28.30 -6.96 3.23
N ALA A 492 28.88 -5.80 3.53
CA ALA A 492 29.63 -5.01 2.56
C ALA A 492 30.89 -5.73 2.08
N CYS A 493 31.61 -6.40 2.98
CA CYS A 493 32.76 -7.24 2.63
C CYS A 493 32.35 -8.46 1.79
N LEU A 494 31.22 -9.10 2.12
CA LEU A 494 30.65 -10.20 1.33
C LEU A 494 30.33 -9.77 -0.10
N ILE A 495 29.63 -8.64 -0.28
CA ILE A 495 29.32 -8.08 -1.61
C ILE A 495 30.60 -7.65 -2.34
N GLY A 496 31.55 -7.08 -1.60
CA GLY A 496 32.84 -6.65 -2.12
C GLY A 496 33.81 -7.78 -2.45
N LEU A 497 33.50 -9.02 -2.06
CA LEU A 497 34.42 -10.18 -2.11
C LEU A 497 35.76 -9.88 -1.43
N VAL A 498 35.70 -9.23 -0.27
CA VAL A 498 36.85 -8.80 0.52
C VAL A 498 36.90 -9.62 1.82
N LYS A 499 38.11 -9.99 2.26
CA LYS A 499 38.30 -10.65 3.56
C LYS A 499 38.01 -9.66 4.69
N LEU A 500 37.24 -10.07 5.69
CA LEU A 500 36.98 -9.27 6.88
C LEU A 500 37.72 -9.87 8.08
N ASN A 501 38.41 -9.01 8.82
CA ASN A 501 38.99 -9.33 10.12
C ASN A 501 38.21 -8.58 11.23
N LEU A 502 37.50 -9.34 12.07
CA LEU A 502 36.79 -8.81 13.24
C LEU A 502 37.79 -8.64 14.38
N VAL A 503 38.11 -7.39 14.70
CA VAL A 503 39.09 -7.06 15.74
C VAL A 503 38.40 -7.00 17.10
N PRO A 504 38.89 -7.72 18.12
CA PRO A 504 38.29 -7.73 19.45
C PRO A 504 38.24 -6.33 20.07
N SER A 505 37.11 -6.01 20.70
CA SER A 505 36.92 -4.77 21.45
C SER A 505 37.39 -4.89 22.92
N ASP A 506 37.63 -3.74 23.57
CA ASP A 506 38.01 -3.70 24.99
C ASP A 506 36.85 -4.00 25.95
N ASP A 507 37.07 -3.88 27.27
CA ASP A 507 36.02 -4.10 28.27
C ASP A 507 34.88 -3.08 28.22
N LYS A 508 35.11 -1.94 27.58
CA LYS A 508 34.08 -0.94 27.27
C LYS A 508 33.51 -1.10 25.86
N LEU A 509 33.80 -2.23 25.20
CA LEU A 509 33.31 -2.59 23.87
C LEU A 509 33.79 -1.63 22.77
N ARG A 510 34.97 -1.03 22.94
CA ARG A 510 35.57 -0.10 21.98
C ARG A 510 36.72 -0.76 21.24
N LEU A 511 36.83 -0.54 19.93
CA LEU A 511 38.02 -0.87 19.17
C LEU A 511 39.17 0.07 19.54
N ARG A 512 40.35 -0.51 19.80
CA ARG A 512 41.55 0.18 20.29
C ARG A 512 42.71 0.04 19.31
N GLY A 513 43.59 1.04 19.30
CA GLY A 513 44.71 1.09 18.35
C GLY A 513 45.69 -0.09 18.48
N ASN A 514 45.94 -0.58 19.70
CA ASN A 514 46.84 -1.71 19.91
C ASN A 514 46.31 -3.01 19.27
N ALA A 515 45.02 -3.31 19.43
CA ALA A 515 44.39 -4.49 18.83
C ALA A 515 44.41 -4.41 17.30
N LEU A 516 44.11 -3.24 16.73
CA LEU A 516 44.19 -3.02 15.29
C LEU A 516 45.62 -3.20 14.76
N ARG A 517 46.63 -2.63 15.43
CA ARG A 517 48.04 -2.76 15.00
C ARG A 517 48.50 -4.22 14.97
N GLN A 518 48.10 -5.01 15.97
CA GLN A 518 48.40 -6.45 16.00
C GLN A 518 47.73 -7.20 14.85
N ALA A 519 46.45 -6.90 14.57
CA ALA A 519 45.72 -7.50 13.44
C ALA A 519 46.38 -7.16 12.09
N ILE A 520 46.72 -5.88 11.87
CA ILE A 520 47.41 -5.40 10.66
C ILE A 520 48.77 -6.10 10.49
N ALA A 521 49.58 -6.18 11.54
CA ALA A 521 50.90 -6.82 11.47
C ALA A 521 50.78 -8.30 11.07
N LYS A 522 49.87 -9.04 11.71
CA LYS A 522 49.62 -10.44 11.42
C LYS A 522 49.14 -10.67 9.98
N ASP A 523 48.24 -9.82 9.48
CA ASP A 523 47.71 -9.96 8.13
C ASP A 523 48.76 -9.62 7.07
N LYS A 524 49.64 -8.65 7.33
CA LYS A 524 50.79 -8.37 6.48
C LYS A 524 51.78 -9.52 6.44
N GLU A 525 52.06 -10.16 7.58
CA GLU A 525 52.90 -11.38 7.66
C GLU A 525 52.30 -12.51 6.81
N ASN A 526 50.96 -12.60 6.72
CA ASN A 526 50.25 -13.55 5.87
C ASN A 526 50.16 -13.12 4.39
N GLY A 527 50.83 -12.03 3.99
CA GLY A 527 50.82 -11.53 2.61
C GLY A 527 49.51 -10.85 2.17
N LEU A 528 48.64 -10.49 3.13
CA LEU A 528 47.43 -9.72 2.86
C LEU A 528 47.74 -8.22 2.81
N ILE A 529 46.81 -7.47 2.22
CA ILE A 529 46.91 -6.02 2.00
C ILE A 529 45.82 -5.32 2.82
N PRO A 530 46.16 -4.79 4.00
CA PRO A 530 45.28 -3.92 4.78
C PRO A 530 44.86 -2.70 3.95
N PHE A 531 43.56 -2.43 3.85
CA PHE A 531 43.10 -1.29 3.04
C PHE A 531 41.89 -0.52 3.58
N TYR A 532 41.07 -1.12 4.44
CA TYR A 532 39.83 -0.50 4.92
C TYR A 532 39.58 -0.79 6.40
N LEU A 533 39.15 0.22 7.15
CA LEU A 533 38.66 0.13 8.52
C LEU A 533 37.28 0.78 8.61
N CYS A 534 36.28 0.05 9.11
CA CYS A 534 35.03 0.65 9.57
C CYS A 534 35.10 0.84 11.10
N ALA A 535 35.19 2.10 11.52
CA ALA A 535 35.11 2.49 12.94
C ALA A 535 33.68 2.91 13.28
N THR A 536 33.15 2.38 14.38
CA THR A 536 31.75 2.58 14.76
C THR A 536 31.63 3.56 15.92
N LEU A 537 30.87 4.64 15.72
CA LEU A 537 30.47 5.58 16.76
C LEU A 537 29.00 5.33 17.14
N GLY A 538 28.78 4.61 18.24
CA GLY A 538 27.46 4.17 18.68
C GLY A 538 27.09 2.79 18.12
N THR A 539 27.80 1.75 18.58
CA THR A 539 27.57 0.34 18.18
C THR A 539 26.14 -0.12 18.42
N THR A 540 25.67 -1.10 17.65
CA THR A 540 24.25 -1.49 17.70
C THR A 540 23.88 -2.20 19.00
N GLY A 541 24.77 -3.05 19.52
CA GLY A 541 24.53 -3.80 20.76
C GLY A 541 24.34 -2.89 21.97
N ALA A 542 25.32 -2.02 22.25
CA ALA A 542 25.40 -1.24 23.49
C ALA A 542 25.66 0.26 23.32
N CYS A 543 25.69 0.79 22.10
CA CYS A 543 26.06 2.19 21.82
C CYS A 543 27.47 2.55 22.35
N ALA A 544 28.44 1.66 22.11
CA ALA A 544 29.85 1.92 22.38
C ALA A 544 30.51 2.74 21.26
N PHE A 545 31.68 3.32 21.53
CA PHE A 545 32.38 4.24 20.62
C PHE A 545 33.83 3.82 20.42
N ASP A 546 34.19 3.48 19.18
CA ASP A 546 35.57 3.17 18.80
C ASP A 546 36.48 4.41 18.95
N ASN A 547 37.75 4.20 19.30
CA ASN A 547 38.66 5.30 19.64
C ASN A 547 39.39 5.87 18.40
N LEU A 548 38.77 6.82 17.71
CA LEU A 548 39.34 7.44 16.49
C LEU A 548 40.71 8.12 16.72
N VAL A 549 40.97 8.67 17.91
CA VAL A 549 42.28 9.29 18.25
C VAL A 549 43.42 8.26 18.17
N GLU A 550 43.14 7.01 18.52
CA GLU A 550 44.12 5.91 18.40
C GLU A 550 44.15 5.30 17.00
N LEU A 551 42.98 5.16 16.37
CA LEU A 551 42.83 4.45 15.08
C LEU A 551 43.30 5.29 13.89
N GLY A 552 42.98 6.59 13.88
CA GLY A 552 43.29 7.51 12.78
C GLY A 552 44.78 7.53 12.41
N PRO A 553 45.71 7.79 13.36
CA PRO A 553 47.14 7.82 13.06
C PRO A 553 47.72 6.48 12.56
N ILE A 554 47.09 5.35 12.94
CA ILE A 554 47.47 4.03 12.44
C ILE A 554 47.04 3.90 10.98
N CYS A 555 45.78 4.22 10.69
CA CYS A 555 45.24 4.16 9.33
C CYS A 555 45.98 5.07 8.36
N GLU A 556 46.34 6.28 8.78
CA GLU A 556 47.13 7.22 7.97
C GLU A 556 48.51 6.65 7.63
N ARG A 557 49.25 6.15 8.63
CA ARG A 557 50.59 5.56 8.44
C ARG A 557 50.56 4.32 7.57
N GLU A 558 49.51 3.52 7.69
CA GLU A 558 49.35 2.27 6.96
C GLU A 558 48.61 2.44 5.62
N HIS A 559 48.23 3.68 5.28
CA HIS A 559 47.43 4.03 4.11
C HIS A 559 46.15 3.17 3.96
N ILE A 560 45.44 3.01 5.08
CA ILE A 560 44.15 2.33 5.21
C ILE A 560 43.04 3.39 5.21
N TRP A 561 42.03 3.20 4.38
CA TRP A 561 40.83 4.05 4.40
C TRP A 561 40.05 3.81 5.69
N ILE A 562 39.78 4.86 6.47
CA ILE A 562 38.88 4.78 7.62
C ILE A 562 37.52 5.41 7.27
N HIS A 563 36.48 4.58 7.38
CA HIS A 563 35.07 4.96 7.30
C HIS A 563 34.49 4.98 8.71
N VAL A 564 33.79 6.06 9.06
CA VAL A 564 33.06 6.16 10.33
C VAL A 564 31.58 5.85 10.10
N ASP A 565 31.12 4.75 10.70
CA ASP A 565 29.69 4.46 10.85
C ASP A 565 29.19 5.08 12.17
N ALA A 566 28.48 6.20 12.05
CA ALA A 566 27.82 6.87 13.15
C ALA A 566 26.29 6.79 13.01
N ALA A 567 25.74 5.73 12.40
CA ALA A 567 24.33 5.65 11.98
C ALA A 567 23.32 6.19 13.01
N TYR A 568 23.44 5.78 14.28
CA TYR A 568 22.59 6.29 15.36
C TYR A 568 23.16 7.54 16.03
N ALA A 569 24.39 7.47 16.54
CA ALA A 569 24.96 8.52 17.38
C ALA A 569 25.27 9.83 16.62
N GLY A 570 25.37 9.79 15.29
CA GLY A 570 25.66 10.97 14.46
C GLY A 570 24.66 12.11 14.66
N SER A 571 23.40 11.81 14.95
CA SER A 571 22.39 12.84 15.26
C SER A 571 22.68 13.55 16.59
N ALA A 572 23.37 12.89 17.53
CA ALA A 572 23.71 13.48 18.83
C ALA A 572 24.74 14.62 18.70
N PHE A 573 25.58 14.58 17.67
CA PHE A 573 26.67 15.53 17.47
C PHE A 573 26.20 16.93 17.05
N ILE A 574 24.90 17.08 16.76
CA ILE A 574 24.25 18.41 16.69
C ILE A 574 24.38 19.14 18.04
N CYS A 575 24.44 18.39 19.16
CA CYS A 575 24.69 18.93 20.49
C CYS A 575 26.21 18.93 20.77
N PRO A 576 26.82 20.10 21.05
CA PRO A 576 28.27 20.21 21.27
C PRO A 576 28.83 19.29 22.36
N GLU A 577 28.07 19.06 23.44
CA GLU A 577 28.48 18.23 24.57
C GLU A 577 28.74 16.75 24.21
N PHE A 578 28.21 16.26 23.09
CA PHE A 578 28.43 14.88 22.62
C PHE A 578 29.52 14.77 21.54
N ARG A 579 30.09 15.88 21.06
CA ARG A 579 31.08 15.86 19.97
C ARG A 579 32.43 15.25 20.36
N HIS A 580 32.71 15.11 21.65
CA HIS A 580 33.94 14.46 22.14
C HIS A 580 34.08 13.00 21.66
N PHE A 581 32.97 12.33 21.31
CA PHE A 581 33.01 11.00 20.69
C PHE A 581 33.55 11.00 19.24
N MET A 582 33.62 12.17 18.58
CA MET A 582 34.18 12.32 17.24
C MET A 582 35.65 12.79 17.24
N ASN A 583 36.31 12.93 18.39
CA ASN A 583 37.71 13.34 18.42
C ASN A 583 38.57 12.39 17.56
N GLY A 584 39.29 12.92 16.56
CA GLY A 584 40.01 12.12 15.55
C GLY A 584 39.28 12.00 14.21
N VAL A 585 38.07 12.55 14.05
CA VAL A 585 37.32 12.54 12.78
C VAL A 585 38.05 13.27 11.65
N GLU A 586 38.90 14.24 11.98
CA GLU A 586 39.79 14.94 11.06
C GLU A 586 40.83 14.03 10.39
N LEU A 587 41.00 12.78 10.83
CA LEU A 587 41.87 11.80 10.17
C LEU A 587 41.11 10.84 9.25
N THR A 588 39.78 10.97 9.14
CA THR A 588 38.95 9.98 8.44
C THR A 588 38.70 10.30 6.98
N GLN A 589 38.49 9.29 6.13
CA GLN A 589 38.22 9.54 4.70
C GLN A 589 36.73 9.62 4.39
N SER A 590 35.88 8.95 5.17
CA SER A 590 34.43 9.08 5.05
C SER A 590 33.69 8.94 6.38
N PHE A 591 32.53 9.58 6.46
CA PHE A 591 31.67 9.60 7.65
C PHE A 591 30.21 9.44 7.21
N ALA A 592 29.43 8.61 7.90
CA ALA A 592 28.00 8.48 7.61
C ALA A 592 27.16 8.43 8.89
N PHE A 593 25.98 9.06 8.86
CA PHE A 593 24.95 8.82 9.85
C PHE A 593 23.54 8.90 9.27
N ASN A 594 22.54 8.46 10.04
CA ASN A 594 21.15 8.45 9.60
C ASN A 594 20.35 9.56 10.28
N PRO A 595 20.06 10.67 9.57
CA PRO A 595 18.93 11.52 9.93
C PRO A 595 17.63 10.72 10.08
N SER A 596 17.51 9.64 9.29
CA SER A 596 16.42 8.66 9.35
C SER A 596 16.30 7.83 10.63
N LYS A 597 17.29 7.89 11.52
CA LYS A 597 17.17 7.28 12.85
C LYS A 597 16.59 8.27 13.86
N TRP A 598 17.38 9.27 14.24
CA TRP A 598 17.13 10.07 15.45
C TRP A 598 17.00 11.58 15.20
N MET A 599 17.02 12.02 13.93
CA MET A 599 16.87 13.44 13.55
C MET A 599 15.47 13.78 13.02
N MET A 600 14.49 12.90 13.22
CA MET A 600 13.07 13.11 12.86
C MET A 600 12.79 13.30 11.36
N VAL A 601 13.71 12.87 10.49
CA VAL A 601 13.48 12.74 9.05
C VAL A 601 13.01 11.31 8.81
N HIS A 602 11.86 11.07 8.19
CA HIS A 602 11.42 9.68 7.99
C HIS A 602 12.30 8.96 6.96
N PHE A 603 12.43 7.64 7.13
CA PHE A 603 13.16 6.76 6.23
C PHE A 603 12.65 6.85 4.78
N ASP A 604 13.49 6.86 3.76
CA ASP A 604 14.97 6.81 3.77
C ASP A 604 15.63 8.20 3.84
N CYS A 605 16.75 8.29 4.55
CA CYS A 605 17.66 9.45 4.58
C CYS A 605 18.94 9.08 5.37
N THR A 606 20.03 8.84 4.66
CA THR A 606 21.37 8.65 5.24
C THR A 606 22.30 9.70 4.67
N ALA A 607 22.98 10.44 5.55
CA ALA A 607 23.92 11.46 5.16
C ALA A 607 25.34 10.86 5.17
N MET A 608 26.01 10.85 4.02
CA MET A 608 27.38 10.35 3.86
C MET A 608 28.27 11.48 3.36
N TRP A 609 29.45 11.63 3.96
CA TRP A 609 30.49 12.55 3.49
C TRP A 609 31.76 11.79 3.15
N VAL A 610 32.49 12.32 2.17
CA VAL A 610 33.83 11.89 1.79
C VAL A 610 34.76 13.09 1.76
N LYS A 611 36.02 12.89 2.16
CA LYS A 611 37.06 13.92 2.02
C LYS A 611 37.51 14.13 0.58
N SER A 612 37.31 13.13 -0.27
CA SER A 612 37.65 13.20 -1.69
C SER A 612 36.58 12.52 -2.54
N SER A 613 35.85 13.32 -3.31
CA SER A 613 34.86 12.84 -4.28
C SER A 613 35.50 12.04 -5.42
N ALA A 614 36.76 12.33 -5.76
CA ALA A 614 37.52 11.62 -6.78
C ALA A 614 37.60 10.10 -6.50
N ALA A 615 37.62 9.69 -5.23
CA ALA A 615 37.58 8.28 -4.84
C ALA A 615 36.26 7.61 -5.27
N LEU A 616 35.13 8.30 -5.11
CA LEU A 616 33.82 7.82 -5.52
C LEU A 616 33.72 7.78 -7.05
N HIS A 617 34.10 8.88 -7.73
CA HIS A 617 34.12 8.92 -9.20
C HIS A 617 34.96 7.78 -9.79
N ARG A 618 36.16 7.51 -9.27
CA ARG A 618 36.98 6.39 -9.75
C ARG A 618 36.31 5.02 -9.61
N ALA A 619 35.44 4.85 -8.62
CA ALA A 619 34.76 3.59 -8.34
C ALA A 619 33.49 3.39 -9.17
N PHE A 620 32.75 4.47 -9.45
CA PHE A 620 31.39 4.39 -10.01
C PHE A 620 31.20 5.10 -11.35
N ASN A 621 32.22 5.80 -11.87
CA ASN A 621 32.08 6.53 -13.12
C ASN A 621 31.78 5.60 -14.30
N VAL A 622 30.70 5.93 -15.00
CA VAL A 622 30.32 5.43 -16.32
C VAL A 622 29.87 6.65 -17.12
N ASP A 623 30.32 6.77 -18.38
CA ASP A 623 30.14 7.98 -19.18
C ASP A 623 29.47 7.69 -20.54
N PRO A 624 28.22 7.18 -20.55
CA PRO A 624 27.48 7.00 -21.79
C PRO A 624 26.97 8.35 -22.31
N LEU A 625 27.01 8.52 -23.63
CA LEU A 625 26.61 9.77 -24.31
C LEU A 625 25.22 10.30 -23.90
N TYR A 626 24.26 9.43 -23.60
CA TYR A 626 22.89 9.82 -23.22
C TYR A 626 22.76 10.38 -21.79
N LEU A 627 23.83 10.36 -20.99
CA LEU A 627 23.87 11.00 -19.67
C LEU A 627 24.72 12.29 -19.65
N GLN A 628 25.43 12.58 -20.74
CA GLN A 628 26.30 13.76 -20.84
C GLN A 628 25.48 15.05 -20.96
N HIS A 629 26.05 16.15 -20.49
CA HIS A 629 25.49 17.49 -20.62
C HIS A 629 26.60 18.55 -20.61
N GLU A 630 26.25 19.78 -21.00
CA GLU A 630 27.21 20.88 -21.20
C GLU A 630 28.01 21.26 -19.94
N ASN A 631 27.41 21.08 -18.75
CA ASN A 631 28.07 21.34 -17.46
C ASN A 631 28.83 20.13 -16.86
N ALA A 632 29.00 19.03 -17.62
CA ALA A 632 29.71 17.86 -17.12
C ALA A 632 31.16 18.20 -16.76
N GLY A 633 31.63 17.73 -15.61
CA GLY A 633 32.97 18.05 -15.08
C GLY A 633 33.08 19.38 -14.34
N VAL A 634 32.05 20.23 -14.37
CA VAL A 634 31.93 21.44 -13.53
C VAL A 634 30.88 21.23 -12.45
N ALA A 635 29.71 20.70 -12.82
CA ALA A 635 28.63 20.41 -11.88
C ALA A 635 28.81 19.06 -11.17
N ILE A 636 28.13 18.90 -10.03
CA ILE A 636 28.12 17.63 -9.28
C ILE A 636 27.09 16.68 -9.88
N ASP A 637 27.57 15.55 -10.39
CA ASP A 637 26.73 14.45 -10.84
C ASP A 637 26.71 13.33 -9.80
N TYR A 638 25.70 13.37 -8.93
CA TYR A 638 25.58 12.44 -7.80
C TYR A 638 25.44 10.97 -8.20
N MET A 639 25.13 10.64 -9.46
CA MET A 639 25.20 9.26 -9.95
C MET A 639 26.59 8.63 -9.74
N HIS A 640 27.66 9.43 -9.75
CA HIS A 640 29.03 8.95 -9.51
C HIS A 640 29.38 8.78 -8.02
N TRP A 641 28.45 9.08 -7.12
CA TRP A 641 28.64 9.07 -5.67
C TRP A 641 27.82 7.96 -4.97
N GLN A 642 27.13 7.12 -5.75
CA GLN A 642 26.22 6.10 -5.26
C GLN A 642 26.26 4.86 -6.18
N VAL A 643 25.61 3.78 -5.75
CA VAL A 643 25.53 2.53 -6.55
C VAL A 643 24.53 2.63 -7.71
N PRO A 644 23.27 3.11 -7.52
CA PRO A 644 22.30 3.19 -8.61
C PRO A 644 22.48 4.44 -9.48
N LEU A 645 21.88 4.44 -10.68
CA LEU A 645 21.79 5.65 -11.50
C LEU A 645 20.79 6.66 -10.91
N SER A 646 19.51 6.28 -10.89
CA SER A 646 18.42 7.16 -10.47
C SER A 646 18.45 7.47 -8.98
N ARG A 647 18.08 8.71 -8.65
CA ARG A 647 17.91 9.17 -7.26
C ARG A 647 16.80 10.21 -7.17
N ARG A 648 16.02 10.11 -6.09
CA ARG A 648 14.88 10.99 -5.79
C ARG A 648 15.32 12.25 -5.04
N PHE A 649 14.43 13.23 -4.92
CA PHE A 649 14.70 14.52 -4.26
C PHE A 649 14.69 14.45 -2.72
N ARG A 650 15.61 13.68 -2.13
CA ARG A 650 15.69 13.40 -0.67
C ARG A 650 15.99 14.65 0.17
N ALA A 651 16.79 15.57 -0.37
CA ALA A 651 17.21 16.78 0.34
C ALA A 651 16.02 17.66 0.77
N LEU A 652 14.88 17.59 0.07
CA LEU A 652 13.72 18.43 0.35
C LEU A 652 13.13 18.18 1.73
N LYS A 653 12.95 16.91 2.13
CA LYS A 653 12.45 16.58 3.48
C LYS A 653 13.45 16.88 4.59
N LEU A 654 14.75 16.71 4.32
CA LEU A 654 15.81 17.07 5.27
C LEU A 654 15.84 18.59 5.49
N TRP A 655 15.74 19.36 4.40
CA TRP A 655 15.66 20.83 4.43
C TRP A 655 14.45 21.32 5.23
N PHE A 656 13.27 20.73 5.01
CA PHE A 656 12.04 21.07 5.75
C PHE A 656 12.20 20.83 7.26
N VAL A 657 12.76 19.68 7.65
CA VAL A 657 12.99 19.35 9.06
C VAL A 657 13.97 20.34 9.70
N ILE A 658 15.12 20.59 9.08
CA ILE A 658 16.11 21.53 9.61
C ILE A 658 15.51 22.94 9.75
N ARG A 659 14.78 23.42 8.74
CA ARG A 659 14.15 24.75 8.78
C ARG A 659 13.00 24.86 9.78
N SER A 660 12.19 23.82 9.90
CA SER A 660 11.00 23.84 10.76
C SER A 660 11.34 23.72 12.23
N PHE A 661 12.32 22.88 12.60
CA PHE A 661 12.72 22.70 13.99
C PHE A 661 13.82 23.69 14.42
N GLY A 662 14.65 24.13 13.47
CA GLY A 662 15.90 24.81 13.78
C GLY A 662 16.90 23.89 14.50
N VAL A 663 18.16 24.34 14.59
CA VAL A 663 19.21 23.58 15.29
C VAL A 663 18.86 23.38 16.76
N GLU A 664 18.34 24.41 17.43
CA GLU A 664 17.97 24.36 18.85
C GLU A 664 16.85 23.36 19.14
N GLY A 665 15.82 23.28 18.28
CA GLY A 665 14.73 22.31 18.41
C GLY A 665 15.24 20.87 18.28
N LEU A 666 16.14 20.62 17.31
CA LEU A 666 16.79 19.32 17.14
C LEU A 666 17.67 18.97 18.36
N GLN A 667 18.45 19.91 18.87
CA GLN A 667 19.25 19.70 20.09
C GLN A 667 18.37 19.39 21.31
N LYS A 668 17.26 20.11 21.48
CA LYS A 668 16.29 19.87 22.55
C LYS A 668 15.70 18.46 22.47
N HIS A 669 15.37 17.98 21.26
CA HIS A 669 14.90 16.62 21.05
C HIS A 669 15.92 15.58 21.52
N ILE A 670 17.17 15.65 21.04
CA ILE A 670 18.25 14.74 21.43
C ILE A 670 18.44 14.75 22.96
N ARG A 671 18.58 15.94 23.56
CA ARG A 671 18.77 16.09 25.02
C ARG A 671 17.62 15.49 25.81
N ASN A 672 16.37 15.66 25.37
CA ASN A 672 15.23 15.05 26.04
C ASN A 672 15.27 13.52 25.98
N SER A 673 15.58 12.93 24.82
CA SER A 673 15.72 11.48 24.69
C SER A 673 16.85 10.92 25.58
N VAL A 674 18.00 11.61 25.68
CA VAL A 674 19.09 11.24 26.60
C VAL A 674 18.65 11.35 28.06
N ARG A 675 17.88 12.39 28.42
CA ARG A 675 17.31 12.56 29.76
C ARG A 675 16.34 11.42 30.11
N MET A 676 15.49 11.00 29.19
CA MET A 676 14.59 9.85 29.38
C MET A 676 15.35 8.53 29.54
N GLY A 677 16.43 8.34 28.77
CA GLY A 677 17.33 7.19 28.94
C GLY A 677 17.99 7.19 30.33
N THR A 678 18.40 8.36 30.83
CA THR A 678 18.95 8.53 32.18
C THR A 678 17.92 8.20 33.26
N LEU A 679 16.66 8.62 33.08
CA LEU A 679 15.57 8.26 33.98
C LEU A 679 15.38 6.73 34.01
N PHE A 680 15.28 6.07 32.85
CA PHE A 680 15.13 4.62 32.78
C PHE A 680 16.32 3.89 33.43
N GLU A 681 17.56 4.33 33.18
CA GLU A 681 18.75 3.80 33.83
C GLU A 681 18.66 3.87 35.36
N SER A 682 18.20 5.00 35.91
CA SER A 682 18.04 5.17 37.36
C SER A 682 16.99 4.21 37.96
N LEU A 683 15.91 3.94 37.21
CA LEU A 683 14.87 3.00 37.61
C LEU A 683 15.41 1.56 37.63
N VAL A 684 16.19 1.16 36.62
CA VAL A 684 16.85 -0.15 36.58
C VAL A 684 17.82 -0.32 37.75
N LYS A 685 18.66 0.70 38.03
CA LYS A 685 19.62 0.66 39.15
C LYS A 685 18.94 0.56 40.52
N SER A 686 17.71 1.05 40.65
CA SER A 686 16.97 1.00 41.91
C SER A 686 16.35 -0.37 42.23
N ASP A 687 16.39 -1.32 41.30
CA ASP A 687 15.81 -2.65 41.46
C ASP A 687 16.91 -3.73 41.48
N ASP A 688 17.17 -4.28 42.67
CA ASP A 688 18.27 -5.23 42.91
C ASP A 688 18.20 -6.52 42.09
N ARG A 689 17.06 -6.82 41.46
CA ARG A 689 16.88 -8.00 40.58
C ARG A 689 17.57 -7.83 39.23
N PHE A 690 17.87 -6.60 38.84
CA PHE A 690 18.43 -6.26 37.54
C PHE A 690 19.90 -5.81 37.65
N GLU A 691 20.61 -5.90 36.52
CA GLU A 691 21.95 -5.35 36.37
C GLU A 691 22.12 -4.65 35.02
N LEU A 692 23.03 -3.67 34.99
CA LEU A 692 23.44 -2.95 33.78
C LEU A 692 24.84 -3.46 33.37
N PRO A 693 24.95 -4.29 32.33
CA PRO A 693 26.23 -4.89 31.95
C PRO A 693 27.18 -3.90 31.28
N VAL A 694 26.67 -2.79 30.75
CA VAL A 694 27.44 -1.76 30.05
C VAL A 694 26.97 -0.38 30.48
N GLU A 695 27.89 0.59 30.50
CA GLU A 695 27.60 2.00 30.74
C GLU A 695 26.61 2.57 29.71
N ARG A 696 25.66 3.38 30.16
CA ARG A 696 24.72 4.05 29.27
C ARG A 696 25.40 5.21 28.55
N HIS A 697 25.32 5.20 27.23
CA HIS A 697 25.53 6.39 26.41
C HIS A 697 24.25 6.74 25.65
N LEU A 698 23.99 8.05 25.52
CA LEU A 698 22.86 8.58 24.77
C LEU A 698 21.50 8.01 25.22
N GLY A 699 20.63 7.60 24.28
CA GLY A 699 19.26 7.14 24.55
C GLY A 699 19.07 5.62 24.67
N LEU A 700 20.14 4.81 24.63
CA LEU A 700 20.07 3.35 24.75
C LEU A 700 20.51 2.90 26.14
N VAL A 701 19.67 2.14 26.83
CA VAL A 701 20.00 1.43 28.06
C VAL A 701 19.99 -0.07 27.78
N THR A 702 21.04 -0.77 28.19
CA THR A 702 21.08 -2.24 28.15
C THR A 702 20.96 -2.79 29.56
N PHE A 703 20.11 -3.78 29.77
CA PHE A 703 19.84 -4.33 31.09
C PHE A 703 19.48 -5.82 31.00
N ARG A 704 19.58 -6.53 32.12
CA ARG A 704 19.20 -7.94 32.23
C ARG A 704 18.78 -8.29 33.65
N LEU A 705 18.10 -9.42 33.82
CA LEU A 705 17.91 -10.02 35.15
C LEU A 705 19.23 -10.65 35.61
N LYS A 706 19.56 -10.52 36.89
CA LYS A 706 20.69 -11.25 37.48
C LYS A 706 20.42 -12.77 37.42
N GLY A 707 21.47 -13.55 37.19
CA GLY A 707 21.39 -15.01 36.98
C GLY A 707 21.53 -15.43 35.53
N GLU A 708 20.93 -16.56 35.17
CA GLU A 708 21.05 -17.22 33.87
C GLU A 708 20.41 -16.44 32.72
N ASN A 709 20.87 -16.67 31.49
CA ASN A 709 20.40 -15.97 30.28
C ASN A 709 18.92 -16.25 29.99
N GLU A 710 18.45 -17.46 30.31
CA GLU A 710 17.09 -17.94 30.10
C GLU A 710 16.06 -17.10 30.87
N LEU A 711 16.43 -16.57 32.06
CA LEU A 711 15.55 -15.67 32.82
C LEU A 711 15.26 -14.38 32.05
N THR A 712 16.31 -13.79 31.48
CA THR A 712 16.20 -12.55 30.71
C THR A 712 15.48 -12.81 29.38
N GLU A 713 15.69 -13.98 28.77
CA GLU A 713 14.96 -14.39 27.58
C GLU A 713 13.45 -14.55 27.85
N GLN A 714 13.08 -15.23 28.93
CA GLN A 714 11.69 -15.37 29.35
C GLN A 714 11.04 -14.02 29.62
N LEU A 715 11.78 -13.09 30.25
CA LEU A 715 11.31 -11.72 30.49
C LEU A 715 11.00 -11.01 29.17
N LEU A 716 11.91 -11.10 28.20
CA LEU A 716 11.70 -10.49 26.89
C LEU A 716 10.47 -11.06 26.16
N LYS A 717 10.29 -12.39 26.21
CA LYS A 717 9.12 -13.06 25.61
C LYS A 717 7.81 -12.61 26.27
N GLU A 718 7.77 -12.53 27.59
CA GLU A 718 6.59 -12.08 28.34
C GLU A 718 6.22 -10.64 27.97
N ILE A 719 7.18 -9.70 27.94
CA ILE A 719 6.86 -8.30 27.63
C ILE A 719 6.43 -8.09 26.17
N ASN A 720 7.09 -8.74 25.21
CA ASN A 720 6.75 -8.61 23.79
C ASN A 720 5.40 -9.29 23.46
N SER A 721 5.10 -10.43 24.08
CA SER A 721 3.81 -11.12 23.88
C SER A 721 2.62 -10.31 24.41
N GLY A 722 2.84 -9.52 25.47
CA GLY A 722 1.87 -8.53 25.95
C GLY A 722 1.60 -7.41 24.94
N GLY A 723 2.55 -7.09 24.06
CA GLY A 723 2.42 -6.13 22.96
C GLY A 723 2.28 -4.66 23.37
N LEU A 724 2.31 -4.36 24.67
CA LEU A 724 2.23 -2.99 25.20
C LEU A 724 3.57 -2.25 25.13
N ILE A 725 4.66 -3.01 25.11
CA ILE A 725 6.04 -2.53 24.91
C ILE A 725 6.70 -3.47 23.90
N HIS A 726 7.64 -2.94 23.11
CA HIS A 726 8.46 -3.76 22.23
C HIS A 726 9.95 -3.54 22.49
N CYS A 727 10.69 -4.60 22.83
CA CYS A 727 12.14 -4.59 22.99
C CYS A 727 12.78 -5.71 22.18
N VAL A 728 14.09 -5.62 21.95
CA VAL A 728 14.87 -6.67 21.28
C VAL A 728 16.11 -7.04 22.09
N PRO A 729 16.62 -8.27 21.95
CA PRO A 729 17.79 -8.70 22.68
C PRO A 729 19.09 -8.32 21.97
N ALA A 730 20.19 -8.45 22.69
CA ALA A 730 21.54 -8.56 22.12
C ALA A 730 22.39 -9.53 22.96
N SER A 731 23.57 -9.86 22.45
CA SER A 731 24.59 -10.63 23.17
C SER A 731 25.85 -9.78 23.34
N ILE A 732 26.32 -9.66 24.58
CA ILE A 732 27.56 -8.96 24.90
C ILE A 732 28.44 -9.90 25.71
N LYS A 733 29.57 -10.32 25.14
CA LYS A 733 30.50 -11.28 25.77
C LYS A 733 29.79 -12.51 26.35
N GLY A 734 28.82 -13.06 25.60
CA GLY A 734 28.04 -14.24 26.00
C GLY A 734 26.86 -13.97 26.95
N LYS A 735 26.67 -12.72 27.41
CA LYS A 735 25.50 -12.34 28.23
C LYS A 735 24.34 -11.92 27.34
N TYR A 736 23.18 -12.54 27.55
CA TYR A 736 21.92 -12.14 26.95
C TYR A 736 21.37 -10.90 27.68
N ILE A 737 21.08 -9.85 26.92
CA ILE A 737 20.61 -8.56 27.44
C ILE A 737 19.37 -8.10 26.69
N ILE A 738 18.55 -7.28 27.34
CA ILE A 738 17.47 -6.53 26.73
C ILE A 738 17.98 -5.11 26.42
N ARG A 739 17.68 -4.64 25.22
CA ARG A 739 17.95 -3.26 24.79
C ARG A 739 16.68 -2.44 24.94
N PHE A 740 16.77 -1.34 25.68
CA PHE A 740 15.72 -0.33 25.82
C PHE A 740 16.19 0.98 25.18
N THR A 741 15.67 1.29 24.00
CA THR A 741 15.98 2.54 23.30
C THR A 741 14.84 3.53 23.47
N VAL A 742 15.15 4.76 23.91
CA VAL A 742 14.17 5.86 23.85
C VAL A 742 14.00 6.29 22.39
N THR A 743 12.77 6.23 21.87
CA THR A 743 12.47 6.48 20.46
C THR A 743 11.65 7.76 20.26
N ALA A 744 10.32 7.69 20.39
CA ALA A 744 9.39 8.68 19.89
C ALA A 744 9.68 10.10 20.41
N THR A 745 9.44 11.08 19.55
CA THR A 745 9.63 12.50 19.85
C THR A 745 8.78 12.99 21.02
N SER A 746 7.64 12.35 21.24
CA SER A 746 6.68 12.68 22.30
C SER A 746 6.90 11.91 23.61
N THR A 747 7.94 11.05 23.70
CA THR A 747 8.22 10.27 24.90
C THR A 747 8.47 11.17 26.11
N ASN A 748 7.75 10.91 27.20
CA ASN A 748 7.86 11.65 28.45
C ASN A 748 8.16 10.73 29.65
N SER A 749 8.28 11.31 30.84
CA SER A 749 8.63 10.55 32.05
C SER A 749 7.60 9.52 32.46
N ASP A 750 6.32 9.76 32.16
CA ASP A 750 5.24 8.86 32.55
C ASP A 750 5.20 7.63 31.64
N ASP A 751 5.51 7.81 30.35
CA ASP A 751 5.74 6.70 29.41
C ASP A 751 6.87 5.77 29.95
N ILE A 752 8.01 6.35 30.34
CA ILE A 752 9.16 5.59 30.86
C ILE A 752 8.82 4.84 32.17
N LYS A 753 8.13 5.51 33.11
CA LYS A 753 7.72 4.89 34.38
C LYS A 753 6.69 3.78 34.16
N ARG A 754 5.74 3.99 33.24
CA ARG A 754 4.75 2.98 32.84
C ARG A 754 5.44 1.73 32.32
N ASP A 755 6.35 1.89 31.38
CA ASP A 755 6.99 0.75 30.71
C ASP A 755 7.94 0.01 31.66
N TRP A 756 8.62 0.74 32.55
CA TRP A 756 9.37 0.12 33.64
C TRP A 756 8.48 -0.68 34.59
N ASN A 757 7.30 -0.16 34.98
CA ASN A 757 6.36 -0.89 35.82
C ASN A 757 5.88 -2.21 35.16
N ILE A 758 5.67 -2.20 33.83
CA ILE A 758 5.35 -3.41 33.06
C ILE A 758 6.51 -4.41 33.17
N ILE A 759 7.75 -3.97 32.93
CA ILE A 759 8.96 -4.82 33.02
C ILE A 759 9.10 -5.40 34.44
N GLN A 760 8.92 -4.59 35.48
CA GLN A 760 9.00 -5.03 36.87
C GLN A 760 7.93 -6.07 37.21
N LYS A 761 6.69 -5.88 36.77
CA LYS A 761 5.60 -6.84 36.98
C LYS A 761 5.87 -8.17 36.27
N SER A 762 6.35 -8.14 35.03
CA SER A 762 6.74 -9.34 34.28
C SER A 762 7.91 -10.06 34.96
N ALA A 763 8.92 -9.33 35.43
CA ALA A 763 10.02 -9.92 36.19
C ALA A 763 9.55 -10.55 37.51
N THR A 764 8.64 -9.91 38.24
CA THR A 764 8.02 -10.49 39.44
C THR A 764 7.30 -11.80 39.13
N LYS A 765 6.58 -11.88 38.00
CA LYS A 765 5.88 -13.10 37.57
C LYS A 765 6.86 -14.25 37.30
N ILE A 766 8.00 -13.96 36.65
CA ILE A 766 9.02 -14.95 36.27
C ILE A 766 9.82 -15.44 37.48
N LEU A 767 10.15 -14.55 38.40
CA LEU A 767 10.94 -14.86 39.60
C LEU A 767 10.11 -15.46 40.75
N ARG A 768 8.80 -15.71 40.55
CA ARG A 768 7.96 -16.37 41.58
C ARG A 768 8.47 -17.80 41.84
N PRO A 769 8.67 -18.20 43.12
CA PRO A 769 9.01 -19.58 43.46
C PRO A 769 7.92 -20.54 42.97
N LEU A 770 8.33 -21.64 42.32
CA LEU A 770 7.43 -22.70 41.84
C LEU A 770 6.52 -23.26 42.96
N ASP A 771 6.98 -23.21 44.21
CA ASP A 771 6.27 -23.71 45.39
C ASP A 771 5.04 -22.87 45.77
N ASN A 772 4.98 -21.60 45.36
CA ASN A 772 3.86 -20.70 45.66
C ASN A 772 2.75 -20.71 44.60
N LEU A 773 2.86 -21.56 43.57
CA LEU A 773 1.85 -21.71 42.51
C LEU A 773 0.82 -22.78 42.90
N SER A 774 -0.46 -22.51 42.62
CA SER A 774 -1.53 -23.52 42.76
C SER A 774 -1.28 -24.73 41.83
N PRO A 775 -1.86 -25.91 42.10
CA PRO A 775 -1.67 -27.11 41.26
C PRO A 775 -2.00 -26.89 39.78
N ARG A 776 -2.98 -26.03 39.48
CA ARG A 776 -3.37 -25.64 38.11
C ARG A 776 -2.33 -24.72 37.47
N GLU A 777 -1.79 -23.78 38.23
CA GLU A 777 -0.72 -22.88 37.77
C GLU A 777 0.60 -23.63 37.57
N ARG A 778 0.99 -24.53 38.48
CA ARG A 778 2.17 -25.40 38.28
C ARG A 778 2.06 -26.23 37.01
N ARG A 779 0.88 -26.78 36.73
CA ARG A 779 0.64 -27.58 35.52
C ARG A 779 0.73 -26.72 34.25
N ASN A 780 0.20 -25.50 34.26
CA ASN A 780 0.30 -24.56 33.14
C ASN A 780 1.73 -24.01 32.97
N THR A 781 2.45 -23.71 34.06
CA THR A 781 3.85 -23.30 34.03
C THR A 781 4.75 -24.42 33.51
N MET A 782 4.53 -25.66 33.93
CA MET A 782 5.24 -26.83 33.38
C MET A 782 4.90 -27.09 31.91
N LYS A 783 3.64 -26.90 31.50
CA LYS A 783 3.23 -27.03 30.09
C LYS A 783 3.85 -25.93 29.21
N ASN A 784 3.89 -24.69 29.70
CA ASN A 784 4.58 -23.56 29.05
C ASN A 784 6.10 -23.72 29.06
N LEU A 785 6.69 -24.33 30.09
CA LEU A 785 8.09 -24.74 30.11
C LEU A 785 8.35 -25.79 29.04
N HIS A 786 7.43 -26.76 28.83
CA HIS A 786 7.60 -27.84 27.85
C HIS A 786 7.33 -27.42 26.40
N ASP A 787 6.33 -26.57 26.15
CA ASP A 787 6.06 -25.94 24.84
C ASP A 787 7.09 -24.82 24.54
N GLY A 788 7.64 -24.19 25.58
CA GLY A 788 8.75 -23.23 25.52
C GLY A 788 10.15 -23.86 25.50
N PHE A 789 10.27 -25.17 25.76
CA PHE A 789 11.49 -25.97 25.63
C PHE A 789 11.77 -26.39 24.18
N ARG A 790 11.11 -25.78 23.20
CA ARG A 790 11.82 -25.49 21.96
C ARG A 790 12.84 -24.41 22.29
N MET A 791 14.04 -24.85 22.68
CA MET A 791 15.22 -24.00 22.84
C MET A 791 15.20 -22.97 21.72
N SER A 792 15.12 -21.71 22.11
CA SER A 792 14.94 -20.61 21.17
C SER A 792 15.98 -20.73 20.07
N LEU A 793 15.54 -20.73 18.80
CA LEU A 793 16.45 -20.69 17.64
C LEU A 793 17.51 -19.58 17.80
N VAL A 794 17.16 -18.54 18.57
CA VAL A 794 18.00 -17.43 19.00
C VAL A 794 19.21 -17.85 19.84
N LEU A 795 19.05 -18.74 20.83
CA LEU A 795 20.14 -19.23 21.69
C LEU A 795 20.87 -20.42 21.06
N SER A 796 20.20 -21.25 20.24
CA SER A 796 20.88 -22.32 19.50
C SER A 796 21.78 -21.78 18.38
N ASN A 797 21.52 -20.55 17.91
CA ASN A 797 22.28 -19.89 16.83
C ASN A 797 23.20 -18.77 17.33
N THR A 798 23.51 -18.65 18.62
CA THR A 798 24.53 -17.69 19.10
C THR A 798 25.94 -18.23 18.83
N PRO A 799 26.70 -17.71 17.84
CA PRO A 799 28.13 -17.94 17.82
C PRO A 799 28.77 -17.32 19.07
N HIS A 800 29.92 -17.84 19.51
CA HIS A 800 30.69 -17.33 20.65
C HIS A 800 31.31 -15.93 20.43
N SER A 801 30.84 -15.19 19.42
CA SER A 801 31.19 -13.81 19.10
C SER A 801 29.94 -12.93 19.19
N PRO A 802 30.05 -11.64 19.57
CA PRO A 802 28.91 -10.77 19.84
C PRO A 802 28.19 -10.34 18.55
N CYS A 803 27.43 -11.24 17.94
CA CYS A 803 26.53 -10.93 16.84
C CYS A 803 25.10 -10.76 17.34
N LEU A 804 24.45 -9.66 16.95
CA LEU A 804 23.01 -9.47 17.10
C LEU A 804 22.27 -10.63 16.45
N ILE A 805 21.26 -11.13 17.17
CA ILE A 805 20.36 -12.19 16.75
C ILE A 805 19.65 -11.71 15.47
N ASN A 806 19.92 -12.41 14.36
CA ASN A 806 19.36 -12.11 13.06
C ASN A 806 17.83 -12.29 13.10
N GLY A 807 17.09 -11.19 12.93
CA GLY A 807 15.62 -11.16 12.97
C GLY A 807 14.94 -11.55 11.65
N SER A 808 15.66 -12.15 10.70
CA SER A 808 15.10 -12.53 9.40
C SER A 808 15.72 -13.83 8.89
N PHE A 809 15.03 -14.94 9.15
CA PHE A 809 15.07 -16.12 8.29
C PHE A 809 13.64 -16.61 8.07
N ALA A 810 13.05 -16.16 6.97
CA ALA A 810 12.05 -16.94 6.26
C ALA A 810 12.79 -17.67 5.13
N ALA A 811 12.71 -19.01 5.16
CA ALA A 811 12.95 -19.96 4.07
C ALA A 811 14.30 -19.88 3.32
N ILE A 812 15.31 -20.60 3.81
CA ILE A 812 16.08 -21.58 3.02
C ILE A 812 16.41 -22.74 3.96
N LEU A 813 15.84 -23.92 3.69
CA LEU A 813 16.29 -25.18 4.29
C LEU A 813 17.76 -25.41 3.93
N PRO A 814 18.70 -25.53 4.87
CA PRO A 814 19.89 -26.34 4.62
C PRO A 814 19.45 -27.79 4.74
N LEU A 815 19.30 -28.47 3.61
CA LEU A 815 19.29 -29.94 3.55
C LEU A 815 20.65 -30.44 4.05
N ASP A 816 20.79 -30.67 5.35
CA ASP A 816 21.83 -31.55 5.87
C ASP A 816 21.24 -32.97 5.91
N THR A 817 21.52 -33.73 4.84
CA THR A 817 21.00 -35.08 4.59
C THR A 817 21.63 -36.16 5.48
N SER A 818 22.41 -35.80 6.50
CA SER A 818 23.08 -36.76 7.39
C SER A 818 22.23 -37.16 8.62
N HIS A 819 21.33 -36.30 9.11
CA HIS A 819 20.56 -36.57 10.34
C HIS A 819 19.21 -37.28 10.12
N ILE A 820 18.60 -37.14 8.95
CA ILE A 820 17.32 -37.82 8.64
C ILE A 820 17.52 -39.32 8.38
N TYR A 821 18.70 -39.74 7.90
CA TYR A 821 19.01 -41.15 7.65
C TYR A 821 19.20 -41.96 8.95
N ALA A 822 19.76 -41.34 10.00
CA ALA A 822 19.92 -41.98 11.29
C ALA A 822 18.58 -42.17 12.02
N MET A 823 17.69 -41.18 11.96
CA MET A 823 16.40 -41.21 12.64
C MET A 823 15.39 -42.15 11.95
N THR A 824 15.44 -42.27 10.61
CA THR A 824 14.61 -43.23 9.87
C THR A 824 15.09 -44.68 10.04
N HIS A 825 16.39 -44.91 10.24
CA HIS A 825 16.92 -46.24 10.53
C HIS A 825 16.61 -46.72 11.96
N GLU A 826 16.50 -45.81 12.94
CA GLU A 826 16.14 -46.18 14.32
C GLU A 826 14.63 -46.41 14.51
N LEU A 827 13.80 -45.67 13.76
CA LEU A 827 12.34 -45.82 13.76
C LEU A 827 11.88 -47.07 12.99
N SER A 828 12.59 -47.47 11.92
CA SER A 828 12.29 -48.73 11.21
C SER A 828 12.67 -49.97 12.02
N GLN A 829 13.72 -49.91 12.84
CA GLN A 829 14.17 -51.01 13.71
C GLN A 829 13.27 -51.20 14.95
N ARG A 830 12.56 -50.16 15.41
CA ARG A 830 11.60 -50.25 16.53
C ARG A 830 10.22 -50.76 16.11
N ALA A 831 9.83 -50.59 14.84
CA ALA A 831 8.57 -51.08 14.29
C ALA A 831 8.55 -52.60 14.02
N LEU A 832 9.72 -53.27 14.04
CA LEU A 832 9.86 -54.71 13.72
C LEU A 832 9.88 -55.64 14.96
N LYS A 833 9.59 -55.15 16.17
CA LYS A 833 9.79 -55.91 17.42
C LYS A 833 8.55 -56.38 18.19
N ASN A 834 7.32 -56.26 17.65
CA ASN A 834 6.11 -56.74 18.36
C ASN A 834 5.24 -57.71 17.53
N SER A 835 5.47 -59.02 17.75
CA SER A 835 4.55 -60.18 17.69
C SER A 835 4.00 -60.72 16.33
N PRO A 836 3.57 -62.00 16.23
CA PRO A 836 4.28 -63.27 16.46
C PRO A 836 4.24 -64.25 15.22
N LEU A 837 5.13 -65.27 15.27
CA LEU A 837 5.36 -66.48 14.42
C LEU A 837 4.11 -67.28 13.92
N PRO A 838 4.20 -68.38 13.07
CA PRO A 838 5.35 -69.07 12.42
C PRO A 838 5.12 -69.60 10.95
N ILE A 839 6.09 -70.38 10.40
CA ILE A 839 5.97 -71.43 9.33
C ILE A 839 6.01 -70.92 7.86
N SER A 840 6.77 -71.41 6.85
CA SER A 840 7.78 -72.47 6.62
C SER A 840 8.49 -72.31 5.25
N ARG A 841 9.66 -72.96 5.08
CA ARG A 841 10.19 -73.71 3.88
C ARG A 841 10.17 -72.99 2.50
N ARG A 842 11.19 -72.98 1.62
CA ARG A 842 12.20 -74.00 1.24
C ARG A 842 13.14 -73.44 0.13
N ARG A 843 14.41 -73.89 0.15
CA ARG A 843 15.41 -74.26 -0.92
C ARG A 843 15.65 -73.36 -2.17
N ARG A 844 16.90 -72.94 -2.47
CA ARG A 844 18.11 -73.62 -3.06
C ARG A 844 17.93 -73.90 -4.57
N THR A 845 18.77 -73.40 -5.51
CA THR A 845 20.13 -73.88 -5.96
C THR A 845 20.74 -72.90 -7.00
N LYS A 846 22.04 -72.51 -7.01
CA LYS A 846 23.29 -73.16 -7.54
C LYS A 846 23.24 -73.53 -9.04
N THR A 847 24.14 -73.17 -9.98
CA THR A 847 25.65 -73.27 -10.08
C THR A 847 26.21 -72.43 -11.27
N ASP A 848 27.41 -71.78 -11.17
CA ASP A 848 28.74 -72.05 -11.80
C ASP A 848 28.77 -72.59 -13.26
N SER A 849 29.66 -72.23 -14.22
CA SER A 849 30.95 -71.49 -14.29
C SER A 849 31.39 -71.34 -15.78
N THR A 850 32.16 -70.29 -16.16
CA THR A 850 33.33 -70.26 -17.10
C THR A 850 33.61 -68.85 -17.71
N HIS A 851 34.88 -68.41 -17.69
CA HIS A 851 35.46 -67.12 -18.17
C HIS A 851 36.22 -67.32 -19.52
N PRO A 852 36.84 -66.31 -20.22
CA PRO A 852 37.14 -64.88 -19.91
C PRO A 852 36.98 -63.84 -21.09
N LYS A 853 36.99 -62.52 -20.79
CA LYS A 853 37.91 -61.47 -21.33
C LYS A 853 37.35 -60.01 -21.36
N ILE A 854 38.16 -59.10 -20.78
CA ILE A 854 38.40 -57.66 -21.07
C ILE A 854 37.30 -56.68 -20.57
N SER A 855 37.42 -56.05 -19.38
CA SER A 855 38.31 -54.95 -18.89
C SER A 855 37.93 -53.56 -19.44
N LYS A 856 37.79 -52.47 -18.68
CA LYS A 856 38.56 -52.01 -17.51
C LYS A 856 37.75 -50.98 -16.69
N GLN A 857 37.95 -51.00 -15.38
CA GLN A 857 37.56 -49.99 -14.40
C GLN A 857 38.81 -49.41 -13.73
N MET A 858 38.61 -48.30 -13.00
CA MET A 858 39.49 -47.61 -12.01
C MET A 858 40.31 -46.46 -12.61
N SER A 859 40.15 -45.20 -12.18
CA SER A 859 40.11 -44.56 -10.84
C SER A 859 41.51 -44.31 -10.25
N ILE A 860 41.63 -43.12 -9.63
CA ILE A 860 42.65 -42.60 -8.69
C ILE A 860 43.75 -41.71 -9.30
N ASP A 861 43.66 -40.44 -8.89
CA ASP A 861 44.68 -39.48 -8.45
C ASP A 861 46.13 -39.58 -8.95
N TYR A 862 46.69 -38.42 -9.31
CA TYR A 862 47.81 -37.75 -8.61
C TYR A 862 48.69 -36.95 -9.61
N TRP A 863 48.98 -35.71 -9.21
CA TRP A 863 50.14 -34.88 -9.55
C TRP A 863 50.22 -33.93 -10.78
N MET A 864 50.28 -32.66 -10.38
CA MET A 864 51.06 -31.51 -10.87
C MET A 864 52.08 -31.65 -12.02
N THR A 865 52.06 -30.56 -12.81
CA THR A 865 53.17 -29.80 -13.44
C THR A 865 53.79 -30.25 -14.77
N ASN A 866 53.59 -29.36 -15.76
CA ASN A 866 54.59 -28.76 -16.66
C ASN A 866 55.69 -29.65 -17.25
N ASN A 867 55.77 -29.73 -18.59
CA ASN A 867 56.46 -28.73 -19.42
C ASN A 867 56.59 -29.21 -20.87
N LYS A 868 56.47 -28.26 -21.80
CA LYS A 868 57.29 -28.08 -23.02
C LYS A 868 57.38 -29.28 -23.97
N GLN A 869 56.96 -29.19 -25.22
CA GLN A 869 57.45 -28.35 -26.33
C GLN A 869 56.86 -29.10 -27.56
N ASP A 870 56.51 -28.55 -28.71
CA ASP A 870 56.95 -27.34 -29.37
C ASP A 870 56.08 -27.19 -30.64
N ASN A 871 55.83 -25.94 -31.04
CA ASN A 871 55.96 -25.46 -32.43
C ASN A 871 55.07 -26.03 -33.55
N LYS A 872 54.10 -25.23 -34.06
CA LYS A 872 54.29 -24.20 -35.13
C LYS A 872 52.99 -23.87 -35.89
N TYR A 873 52.77 -22.55 -36.06
CA TYR A 873 52.22 -21.76 -37.19
C TYR A 873 51.01 -22.28 -38.02
N LEU A 874 50.08 -21.50 -38.58
CA LEU A 874 49.66 -20.08 -38.55
C LEU A 874 48.57 -19.93 -39.67
N ILE A 875 47.73 -18.90 -39.56
CA ILE A 875 47.01 -18.14 -40.64
C ILE A 875 45.57 -18.54 -41.04
N SER A 876 44.66 -17.56 -40.76
CA SER A 876 43.47 -17.00 -41.48
C SER A 876 42.33 -17.94 -41.92
N SER A 877 41.05 -17.56 -41.97
CA SER A 877 40.43 -16.29 -42.38
C SER A 877 38.94 -16.21 -41.94
N THR A 878 38.43 -14.98 -41.75
CA THR A 878 37.00 -14.59 -41.69
C THR A 878 36.45 -14.29 -43.11
N PRO A 879 35.17 -13.92 -43.37
CA PRO A 879 33.88 -14.05 -42.65
C PRO A 879 32.68 -14.50 -43.56
N SER A 880 31.50 -14.83 -43.00
CA SER A 880 30.16 -14.57 -43.62
C SER A 880 29.02 -14.96 -42.65
N SER A 881 28.21 -13.97 -42.24
CA SER A 881 26.79 -13.75 -42.57
C SER A 881 25.74 -14.38 -41.62
N LEU A 882 25.11 -13.46 -40.86
CA LEU A 882 23.84 -13.51 -40.08
C LEU A 882 22.66 -14.25 -40.76
N PRO A 883 21.56 -14.65 -40.06
CA PRO A 883 20.91 -13.87 -39.00
C PRO A 883 20.30 -14.61 -37.78
N ILE A 884 20.03 -13.74 -36.81
CA ILE A 884 19.34 -13.88 -35.53
C ILE A 884 17.88 -14.35 -35.72
N SER A 885 17.46 -15.36 -34.97
CA SER A 885 16.06 -15.59 -34.63
C SER A 885 15.90 -15.78 -33.10
N ARG A 886 14.80 -15.24 -32.60
CA ARG A 886 14.39 -15.16 -31.19
C ARG A 886 14.24 -16.55 -30.57
N GLN A 887 14.70 -16.73 -29.33
CA GLN A 887 14.20 -17.81 -28.46
C GLN A 887 13.78 -17.24 -27.11
N GLY A 888 12.47 -17.30 -26.88
CA GLY A 888 11.81 -17.04 -25.63
C GLY A 888 12.00 -18.18 -24.62
N SER A 889 11.62 -17.86 -23.39
CA SER A 889 11.82 -18.60 -22.16
C SER A 889 11.31 -20.05 -22.18
N LEU A 890 12.17 -20.96 -21.72
CA LEU A 890 11.76 -22.23 -21.12
C LEU A 890 11.16 -21.92 -19.73
N ASP A 891 9.84 -21.86 -19.63
CA ASP A 891 9.10 -22.02 -18.37
C ASP A 891 7.65 -22.44 -18.68
N SER A 892 7.51 -23.55 -19.41
CA SER A 892 6.21 -24.18 -19.67
C SER A 892 6.34 -25.70 -19.77
N ARG A 893 6.96 -26.33 -18.76
CA ARG A 893 7.11 -27.80 -18.75
C ARG A 893 7.34 -28.48 -17.39
N ILE A 894 6.76 -27.95 -16.31
CA ILE A 894 6.67 -28.68 -15.02
C ILE A 894 5.33 -28.36 -14.32
N GLU A 895 4.21 -28.56 -15.02
CA GLU A 895 2.88 -28.66 -14.40
C GLU A 895 2.13 -29.96 -14.81
N GLU A 896 2.82 -30.91 -15.45
CA GLU A 896 2.18 -32.10 -16.03
C GLU A 896 2.70 -33.45 -15.46
N ILE A 897 3.13 -33.50 -14.19
CA ILE A 897 3.64 -34.76 -13.57
C ILE A 897 3.07 -35.06 -12.16
N LEU A 898 2.12 -34.29 -11.59
CA LEU A 898 1.62 -34.57 -10.22
C LEU A 898 0.11 -34.78 -10.01
N GLU A 899 -0.70 -34.97 -11.07
CA GLU A 899 -2.14 -35.26 -10.90
C GLU A 899 -2.62 -36.61 -11.43
N ASN A 900 -1.72 -37.54 -11.76
CA ASN A 900 -2.11 -38.94 -12.04
C ASN A 900 -1.86 -39.84 -10.82
N ASN A 901 -2.73 -39.73 -9.81
CA ASN A 901 -3.04 -40.81 -8.86
C ASN A 901 -4.30 -40.48 -8.04
N SER A 902 -5.48 -40.67 -8.63
CA SER A 902 -6.51 -41.55 -8.06
C SER A 902 -7.76 -41.61 -8.94
N MET A 903 -8.17 -42.84 -9.16
CA MET A 903 -9.22 -43.32 -10.04
C MET A 903 -10.66 -42.96 -9.60
N ASP A 904 -11.50 -42.81 -10.63
CA ASP A 904 -12.86 -43.35 -10.80
C ASP A 904 -13.97 -43.02 -9.79
N ASN A 905 -15.03 -42.36 -10.27
CA ASN A 905 -16.20 -43.11 -10.75
C ASN A 905 -17.28 -42.25 -11.44
N ASN A 906 -17.80 -42.83 -12.53
CA ASN A 906 -19.15 -42.74 -13.11
C ASN A 906 -19.57 -41.62 -14.09
N LYS A 907 -19.71 -42.07 -15.36
CA LYS A 907 -20.90 -42.00 -16.26
C LYS A 907 -21.30 -40.61 -16.77
N THR A 908 -21.62 -40.31 -18.04
CA THR A 908 -22.02 -41.04 -19.27
C THR A 908 -22.09 -39.96 -20.39
N ILE A 909 -21.60 -40.19 -21.63
CA ILE A 909 -22.40 -40.38 -22.90
C ILE A 909 -23.25 -39.12 -23.26
N ASP A 910 -23.11 -38.37 -24.37
CA ASP A 910 -23.04 -38.61 -25.83
C ASP A 910 -22.41 -37.35 -26.53
N GLU A 911 -21.56 -37.40 -27.56
CA GLU A 911 -21.72 -37.83 -28.96
C GLU A 911 -22.16 -36.69 -29.92
N PHE A 912 -21.30 -36.42 -30.94
CA PHE A 912 -21.58 -36.21 -32.38
C PHE A 912 -20.82 -35.06 -33.12
N THR A 913 -19.88 -35.52 -33.97
CA THR A 913 -19.50 -35.11 -35.36
C THR A 913 -19.00 -33.69 -35.68
N LEU A 914 -17.80 -33.44 -36.22
CA LEU A 914 -17.11 -33.87 -37.48
C LEU A 914 -17.84 -33.54 -38.79
N THR A 915 -17.26 -32.64 -39.60
CA THR A 915 -16.85 -32.83 -41.03
C THR A 915 -16.32 -31.49 -41.60
N SER A 916 -15.02 -31.39 -41.90
CA SER A 916 -14.34 -31.52 -43.22
C SER A 916 -14.63 -30.35 -44.19
N ALA A 917 -13.70 -29.45 -44.52
CA ALA A 917 -12.44 -29.57 -45.27
C ALA A 917 -12.56 -29.19 -46.77
N ASN A 918 -11.53 -28.45 -47.20
CA ASN A 918 -10.92 -28.34 -48.55
C ASN A 918 -11.31 -27.22 -49.53
N GLY A 919 -10.24 -26.59 -50.05
CA GLY A 919 -10.05 -26.23 -51.47
C GLY A 919 -9.82 -24.73 -51.70
N HIS A 920 -8.58 -24.23 -51.71
CA HIS A 920 -7.62 -24.15 -52.83
C HIS A 920 -7.70 -22.85 -53.68
N THR A 921 -6.56 -22.11 -53.72
CA THR A 921 -5.90 -21.45 -54.89
C THR A 921 -6.65 -20.34 -55.66
N GLU A 922 -6.10 -19.27 -56.22
CA GLU A 922 -4.73 -18.87 -56.59
C GLU A 922 -4.72 -17.38 -57.04
N ASN A 923 -3.60 -16.70 -56.81
CA ASN A 923 -2.86 -15.76 -57.69
C ASN A 923 -3.38 -14.42 -58.28
N HIS A 924 -2.38 -13.52 -58.40
CA HIS A 924 -2.24 -12.26 -59.14
C HIS A 924 -2.77 -10.98 -58.47
N GLY A 925 -2.07 -9.85 -58.35
CA GLY A 925 -0.76 -9.39 -58.81
C GLY A 925 -0.70 -7.84 -58.76
N ASN A 926 0.52 -7.27 -58.64
CA ASN A 926 0.95 -5.89 -58.99
C ASN A 926 0.57 -4.65 -58.12
N ILE A 927 1.51 -4.29 -57.23
CA ILE A 927 2.33 -3.03 -57.08
C ILE A 927 2.08 -1.87 -58.10
N PRO A 928 2.46 -0.55 -57.89
CA PRO A 928 2.66 0.35 -56.70
C PRO A 928 1.97 1.74 -56.83
N LYS A 929 1.97 2.57 -55.76
CA LYS A 929 2.64 3.92 -55.71
C LYS A 929 2.23 4.79 -54.49
N ASN A 930 3.27 5.21 -53.76
CA ASN A 930 3.63 6.57 -53.29
C ASN A 930 2.58 7.58 -52.74
N GLY A 931 2.96 8.18 -51.60
CA GLY A 931 2.64 9.56 -51.19
C GLY A 931 2.44 9.64 -49.68
N LYS A 932 3.46 10.07 -48.89
CA LYS A 932 3.56 11.40 -48.22
C LYS A 932 2.31 11.72 -47.38
N GLU A 933 2.36 11.95 -46.07
CA GLU A 933 3.32 12.62 -45.17
C GLU A 933 3.25 11.99 -43.76
#